data_AF-A0A3M1FKR0-F1
#
_entry.id   AF-A0A3M1FKR0-F1
#
_cell.length_a   1.000
_cell.length_b   1.000
_cell.length_c   1.000
_cell.angle_alpha   90.00
_cell.angle_beta   90.00
_cell.angle_gamma   90.00
#
_symmetry.space_group_name_H-M   'P 1'
#
loop_
_entity.id
_entity.type
_entity.pdbx_description
1 polymer ?
#
loop_
_entity_poly.entity_id
_entity_poly.type
_entity_poly.pdbx_seq_one_letter_code
_entity_poly.pdbx_strand_id
1 'polypeptide(L)'
;KLLYRFNRVRDLQEYISKGRDIEPEADAVKKEATFYGKVGEAFDRLDRDYVEPALEILKNNGLTLTQLEDYMYALHAPERNAVIRKIDPNNDAGSGITDDEARQILDSFTPEERRALDKAAGHIRRMLDDSLKKALDSGLIKQDVYDTLRAKYPHYVPLSGNPEDESVVAQMVGRRFDIRGKELERALGRHSKATNILAHAVLRAQATAIRAEKAEVGQAIARLYLKAPDPSVWVLHKIKTKPVVDEDGSIIQSLEDHVEGVPYRRKTLRNGQVVQTIDPIWMHRDNIFAFKIKGEQYYLDIRDEALARQLKGLGVEDVNLGVRALSAVNRYLAGVYTSFNPDFVLTNAARDIQTALTNLFSQTEHLEGMHLNPDRVMKGLKRDVLTGWSKAFAAIYNHEFKRGRSDFSDIYDEYRAAGGKVSFFSMQSVEKMQRELEHKAKTGKVTLRDFRRLLHAVEGVNAAVENAVRLSTYKALRDRGVPAQDAAYVVRNLTVDFNRKGEWGTTANALWLFFNASVQGGRVMFNISKNLAKTKKGRRFVATSIATGFLLAELARATMGKGDDGRDKWDFLNDYTKRRNLVIAYGPNNDDILTIPLPYGLNILPNIGYLLNDLAHHYAEGGGKGKSPLKAAVAMLTTVWTSTNPIGDVYPSILQPIVEIGITNENFAGYKINKEKSPYTPYDLPDSETYFSSYEGSIWHDIARPSIA
;
A
#
# COMPACT_ATOMS: atom_id res chain seq x y z
N LYS A 1 -1.57 18.20 1.68
CA LYS A 1 -2.44 17.76 0.55
C LYS A 1 -1.78 16.81 -0.44
N LEU A 2 -0.52 17.05 -0.87
CA LEU A 2 0.15 16.23 -1.91
C LEU A 2 0.80 14.92 -1.39
N LEU A 3 1.38 14.94 -0.19
CA LEU A 3 2.24 13.85 0.32
C LEU A 3 1.57 12.90 1.30
N TYR A 4 1.00 13.48 2.36
CA TYR A 4 0.34 12.71 3.42
C TYR A 4 -1.16 12.93 3.35
N ARG A 5 -1.92 11.85 3.49
CA ARG A 5 -3.36 11.92 3.75
C ARG A 5 -3.59 12.57 5.11
N PHE A 6 -2.89 12.13 6.15
CA PHE A 6 -3.07 12.58 7.53
C PHE A 6 -2.29 13.87 7.87
N ASN A 7 -2.20 14.84 6.95
CA ASN A 7 -1.51 16.10 7.26
C ASN A 7 -2.19 16.89 8.37
N ARG A 8 -3.53 17.04 8.34
CA ARG A 8 -4.28 17.80 9.36
C ARG A 8 -4.29 17.04 10.70
N VAL A 9 -4.37 15.70 10.65
CA VAL A 9 -4.20 14.84 11.82
C VAL A 9 -2.80 15.01 12.43
N ARG A 10 -1.75 15.06 11.60
CA ARG A 10 -0.38 15.32 12.06
C ARG A 10 -0.26 16.70 12.69
N ASP A 11 -0.77 17.75 12.04
CA ASP A 11 -0.73 19.12 12.58
C ASP A 11 -1.46 19.20 13.93
N LEU A 12 -2.59 18.48 14.06
CA LEU A 12 -3.33 18.36 15.32
C LEU A 12 -2.54 17.58 16.39
N GLN A 13 -1.91 16.47 16.02
CA GLN A 13 -1.02 15.72 16.92
C GLN A 13 0.15 16.59 17.40
N GLU A 14 0.82 17.30 16.50
CA GLU A 14 1.92 18.21 16.82
C GLU A 14 1.47 19.36 17.73
N TYR A 15 0.27 19.90 17.50
CA TYR A 15 -0.32 20.90 18.38
C TYR A 15 -0.59 20.35 19.79
N ILE A 16 -1.25 19.18 19.88
CA ILE A 16 -1.57 18.51 21.15
C ILE A 16 -0.30 18.14 21.92
N SER A 17 0.69 17.61 21.22
CA SER A 17 1.96 17.17 21.81
C SER A 17 2.94 18.32 22.05
N LYS A 18 2.62 19.54 21.61
CA LYS A 18 3.51 20.71 21.63
C LYS A 18 4.85 20.42 20.92
N GLY A 19 4.78 19.71 19.80
CA GLY A 19 5.95 19.30 19.01
C GLY A 19 6.74 18.12 19.58
N ARG A 20 6.23 17.41 20.60
CA ARG A 20 6.83 16.17 21.14
C ARG A 20 6.21 14.94 20.48
N ASP A 21 6.81 13.76 20.68
CA ASP A 21 6.14 12.53 20.29
C ASP A 21 4.97 12.25 21.23
N ILE A 22 3.89 11.71 20.66
CA ILE A 22 2.68 11.37 21.41
C ILE A 22 2.75 9.90 21.84
N GLU A 23 2.01 9.53 22.89
CA GLU A 23 1.89 8.13 23.31
C GLU A 23 1.50 7.23 22.12
N PRO A 24 2.14 6.04 21.95
CA PRO A 24 1.91 5.17 20.79
C PRO A 24 0.45 4.84 20.51
N GLU A 25 -0.37 4.73 21.55
CA GLU A 25 -1.80 4.44 21.45
C GLU A 25 -2.60 5.61 20.87
N ALA A 26 -2.12 6.83 21.02
CA ALA A 26 -2.73 8.06 20.49
C ALA A 26 -2.11 8.52 19.17
N ASP A 27 -1.07 7.86 18.67
CA ASP A 27 -0.43 8.21 17.40
C ASP A 27 -1.16 7.63 16.19
N ALA A 28 -2.18 8.36 15.73
CA ALA A 28 -2.96 8.00 14.56
C ALA A 28 -2.15 8.08 13.25
N VAL A 29 -1.15 8.97 13.18
CA VAL A 29 -0.27 9.11 12.00
C VAL A 29 0.60 7.86 11.82
N LYS A 30 1.23 7.35 12.88
CA LYS A 30 2.04 6.12 12.78
C LYS A 30 1.18 4.89 12.53
N LYS A 31 -0.01 4.82 13.12
CA LYS A 31 -0.98 3.74 12.86
C LYS A 31 -1.49 3.76 11.43
N GLU A 32 -1.81 4.93 10.87
CA GLU A 32 -2.16 5.07 9.45
C GLU A 32 -0.99 4.68 8.54
N ALA A 33 0.22 5.14 8.89
CA ALA A 33 1.41 4.80 8.14
C ALA A 33 1.59 3.28 8.09
N THR A 34 1.55 2.58 9.23
CA THR A 34 1.81 1.12 9.29
C THR A 34 0.62 0.25 8.86
N PHE A 35 -0.60 0.80 8.77
CA PHE A 35 -1.85 0.10 8.45
C PHE A 35 -1.72 -0.89 7.28
N TYR A 36 -1.23 -0.43 6.13
CA TYR A 36 -1.17 -1.27 4.94
C TYR A 36 -0.25 -2.48 5.09
N GLY A 37 0.86 -2.31 5.82
CA GLY A 37 1.79 -3.41 6.06
C GLY A 37 1.21 -4.43 7.03
N LYS A 38 0.52 -3.97 8.10
CA LYS A 38 -0.14 -4.85 9.06
C LYS A 38 -1.28 -5.66 8.44
N VAL A 39 -2.11 -5.03 7.59
CA VAL A 39 -3.18 -5.76 6.88
C VAL A 39 -2.60 -6.76 5.90
N GLY A 40 -1.57 -6.37 5.12
CA GLY A 40 -0.88 -7.28 4.22
C GLY A 40 -0.32 -8.50 4.94
N GLU A 41 0.39 -8.28 6.04
CA GLU A 41 0.88 -9.38 6.87
C GLU A 41 -0.25 -10.26 7.42
N ALA A 42 -1.37 -9.66 7.86
CA ALA A 42 -2.51 -10.43 8.32
C ALA A 42 -3.06 -11.34 7.21
N PHE A 43 -3.11 -10.88 5.97
CA PHE A 43 -3.55 -11.68 4.82
C PHE A 43 -2.57 -12.81 4.52
N ASP A 44 -1.27 -12.51 4.50
CA ASP A 44 -0.21 -13.51 4.29
C ASP A 44 -0.26 -14.61 5.37
N ARG A 45 -0.55 -14.24 6.62
CA ARG A 45 -0.74 -15.19 7.73
C ARG A 45 -1.99 -16.04 7.57
N LEU A 46 -3.11 -15.45 7.15
CA LEU A 46 -4.35 -16.20 6.91
C LEU A 46 -4.12 -17.31 5.87
N ASP A 47 -3.42 -16.99 4.77
CA ASP A 47 -3.11 -17.98 3.73
C ASP A 47 -2.09 -19.02 4.24
N ARG A 48 -0.92 -18.57 4.70
CA ARG A 48 0.21 -19.43 5.07
C ARG A 48 -0.04 -20.31 6.29
N ASP A 49 -0.63 -19.76 7.34
CA ASP A 49 -0.74 -20.44 8.64
C ASP A 49 -1.99 -21.37 8.69
N TYR A 50 -2.99 -21.14 7.82
CA TYR A 50 -4.28 -21.84 7.89
C TYR A 50 -4.77 -22.41 6.55
N VAL A 51 -4.88 -21.59 5.50
CA VAL A 51 -5.46 -22.04 4.22
C VAL A 51 -4.53 -23.02 3.51
N GLU A 52 -3.27 -22.67 3.29
CA GLU A 52 -2.30 -23.52 2.60
C GLU A 52 -2.16 -24.90 3.26
N PRO A 53 -1.98 -25.02 4.60
CA PRO A 53 -1.92 -26.34 5.25
C PRO A 53 -3.21 -27.16 5.08
N ALA A 54 -4.38 -26.51 5.12
CA ALA A 54 -5.65 -27.20 4.90
C ALA A 54 -5.71 -27.79 3.49
N LEU A 55 -5.37 -26.99 2.48
CA LEU A 55 -5.36 -27.42 1.07
C LEU A 55 -4.30 -28.50 0.80
N GLU A 56 -3.13 -28.42 1.45
CA GLU A 56 -2.09 -29.45 1.38
C GLU A 56 -2.58 -30.79 1.95
N ILE A 57 -3.34 -30.78 3.06
CA ILE A 57 -3.95 -31.99 3.62
C ILE A 57 -4.95 -32.59 2.62
N LEU A 58 -5.84 -31.78 2.04
CA LEU A 58 -6.81 -32.28 1.06
C LEU A 58 -6.11 -32.97 -0.09
N LYS A 59 -5.12 -32.27 -0.68
CA LYS A 59 -4.33 -32.76 -1.80
C LYS A 59 -3.62 -34.08 -1.48
N ASN A 60 -2.93 -34.16 -0.33
CA ASN A 60 -2.17 -35.36 0.05
C ASN A 60 -3.07 -36.58 0.30
N ASN A 61 -4.37 -36.37 0.48
CA ASN A 61 -5.35 -37.44 0.71
C ASN A 61 -6.32 -37.61 -0.48
N GLY A 62 -6.08 -36.96 -1.62
CA GLY A 62 -6.96 -37.06 -2.80
C GLY A 62 -8.36 -36.46 -2.61
N LEU A 63 -8.52 -35.60 -1.61
CA LEU A 63 -9.77 -34.94 -1.27
C LEU A 63 -9.94 -33.63 -2.04
N THR A 64 -11.19 -33.25 -2.25
CA THR A 64 -11.57 -32.01 -2.92
C THR A 64 -11.94 -30.91 -1.95
N LEU A 65 -11.92 -29.66 -2.42
CA LEU A 65 -12.39 -28.51 -1.67
C LEU A 65 -13.86 -28.66 -1.27
N THR A 66 -14.70 -29.15 -2.19
CA THR A 66 -16.12 -29.40 -1.94
C THR A 66 -16.34 -30.39 -0.81
N GLN A 67 -15.58 -31.48 -0.75
CA GLN A 67 -15.68 -32.44 0.37
C GLN A 67 -15.32 -31.80 1.71
N LEU A 68 -14.35 -30.89 1.75
CA LEU A 68 -14.05 -30.11 2.96
C LEU A 68 -15.22 -29.19 3.35
N GLU A 69 -15.78 -28.47 2.39
CA GLU A 69 -16.92 -27.58 2.63
C GLU A 69 -18.15 -28.36 3.11
N ASP A 70 -18.49 -29.48 2.48
CA ASP A 70 -19.60 -30.35 2.88
C ASP A 70 -19.40 -30.91 4.28
N TYR A 71 -18.18 -31.39 4.59
CA TYR A 71 -17.84 -31.89 5.91
C TYR A 71 -18.00 -30.81 6.99
N MET A 72 -17.47 -29.62 6.72
CA MET A 72 -17.56 -28.47 7.63
C MET A 72 -19.01 -27.99 7.81
N TYR A 73 -19.79 -27.96 6.73
CA TYR A 73 -21.21 -27.61 6.76
C TYR A 73 -22.00 -28.61 7.61
N ALA A 74 -21.80 -29.91 7.37
CA ALA A 74 -22.50 -30.96 8.10
C ALA A 74 -22.19 -30.97 9.60
N LEU A 75 -20.97 -30.63 10.01
CA LEU A 75 -20.63 -30.46 11.43
C LEU A 75 -21.36 -29.27 12.08
N HIS A 76 -21.50 -28.15 11.36
CA HIS A 76 -22.12 -26.94 11.91
C HIS A 76 -23.66 -26.93 11.81
N ALA A 77 -24.23 -27.64 10.84
CA ALA A 77 -25.67 -27.62 10.55
C ALA A 77 -26.54 -27.92 11.77
N PRO A 78 -26.27 -28.96 12.60
CA PRO A 78 -27.06 -29.23 13.81
C PRO A 78 -26.99 -28.10 14.84
N GLU A 79 -25.83 -27.47 15.01
CA GLU A 79 -25.66 -26.32 15.91
C GLU A 79 -26.53 -25.14 15.46
N ARG A 80 -26.55 -24.87 14.14
CA ARG A 80 -27.38 -23.82 13.56
C ARG A 80 -28.86 -24.17 13.69
N ASN A 81 -29.27 -25.37 13.31
CA ASN A 81 -30.67 -25.82 13.36
C ASN A 81 -31.22 -25.73 14.79
N ALA A 82 -30.47 -26.19 15.80
CA ALA A 82 -30.86 -26.10 17.20
C ALA A 82 -31.11 -24.67 17.68
N VAL A 83 -30.41 -23.68 17.11
CA VAL A 83 -30.59 -22.26 17.43
C VAL A 83 -31.80 -21.68 16.70
N ILE A 84 -31.98 -22.03 15.43
CA ILE A 84 -33.10 -21.53 14.63
C ILE A 84 -34.42 -22.10 15.13
N ARG A 85 -34.49 -23.37 15.56
CA ARG A 85 -35.68 -23.96 16.20
C ARG A 85 -36.16 -23.19 17.44
N LYS A 86 -35.28 -22.45 18.13
CA LYS A 86 -35.66 -21.58 19.26
C LYS A 86 -36.28 -20.24 18.82
N ILE A 87 -36.03 -19.84 17.57
CA ILE A 87 -36.52 -18.58 16.96
C ILE A 87 -37.78 -18.86 16.14
N ASP A 88 -37.74 -19.91 15.32
CA ASP A 88 -38.81 -20.42 14.48
C ASP A 88 -38.93 -21.95 14.69
N PRO A 89 -39.82 -22.39 15.60
CA PRO A 89 -40.01 -23.82 15.92
C PRO A 89 -40.43 -24.69 14.74
N ASN A 90 -40.92 -24.11 13.65
CA ASN A 90 -41.34 -24.87 12.47
C ASN A 90 -40.19 -25.05 11.45
N ASN A 91 -39.02 -24.48 11.73
CA ASN A 91 -37.86 -24.54 10.84
C ASN A 91 -36.80 -25.51 11.36
N ASP A 92 -36.97 -26.78 10.99
CA ASP A 92 -36.04 -27.86 11.35
C ASP A 92 -34.74 -27.88 10.53
N ALA A 93 -34.69 -27.12 9.42
CA ALA A 93 -33.55 -27.02 8.51
C ALA A 93 -33.00 -25.58 8.44
N GLY A 94 -32.93 -24.88 9.58
CA GLY A 94 -32.52 -23.47 9.63
C GLY A 94 -31.10 -23.18 9.12
N SER A 95 -30.27 -24.20 8.93
CA SER A 95 -28.96 -24.12 8.30
C SER A 95 -29.00 -24.19 6.77
N GLY A 96 -30.13 -24.59 6.18
CA GLY A 96 -30.30 -24.96 4.77
C GLY A 96 -30.26 -26.47 4.51
N ILE A 97 -29.95 -27.28 5.54
CA ILE A 97 -30.08 -28.75 5.56
C ILE A 97 -30.59 -29.22 6.93
N THR A 98 -31.24 -30.37 6.95
CA THR A 98 -31.73 -31.05 8.17
C THR A 98 -30.60 -31.73 8.95
N ASP A 99 -30.86 -32.06 10.22
CA ASP A 99 -29.91 -32.80 11.07
C ASP A 99 -29.62 -34.22 10.50
N ASP A 100 -30.58 -34.82 9.80
CA ASP A 100 -30.42 -36.13 9.15
C ASP A 100 -29.62 -36.05 7.86
N GLU A 101 -29.85 -35.04 7.01
CA GLU A 101 -28.99 -34.79 5.83
C GLU A 101 -27.54 -34.53 6.23
N ALA A 102 -27.32 -33.75 7.30
CA ALA A 102 -25.98 -33.53 7.84
C ALA A 102 -25.33 -34.85 8.28
N ARG A 103 -26.08 -35.73 8.95
CA ARG A 103 -25.58 -37.06 9.34
C ARG A 103 -25.22 -37.91 8.12
N GLN A 104 -26.06 -37.91 7.08
CA GLN A 104 -25.80 -38.64 5.83
C GLN A 104 -24.54 -38.14 5.11
N ILE A 105 -24.30 -36.81 5.09
CA ILE A 105 -23.06 -36.24 4.52
C ILE A 105 -21.85 -36.76 5.30
N LEU A 106 -21.89 -36.72 6.64
CA LEU A 106 -20.80 -37.25 7.44
C LEU A 106 -20.57 -38.74 7.17
N ASP A 107 -21.65 -39.54 7.13
CA ASP A 107 -21.65 -41.00 6.89
C ASP A 107 -21.20 -41.40 5.49
N SER A 108 -21.18 -40.47 4.53
CA SER A 108 -20.63 -40.70 3.20
C SER A 108 -19.09 -40.80 3.17
N PHE A 109 -18.39 -40.28 4.18
CA PHE A 109 -16.93 -40.28 4.23
C PHE A 109 -16.38 -41.49 4.97
N THR A 110 -15.35 -42.12 4.39
CA THR A 110 -14.59 -43.20 5.04
C THR A 110 -13.88 -42.71 6.31
N PRO A 111 -13.51 -43.61 7.25
CA PRO A 111 -12.76 -43.22 8.45
C PRO A 111 -11.44 -42.50 8.14
N GLU A 112 -10.77 -42.85 7.06
CA GLU A 112 -9.55 -42.21 6.57
C GLU A 112 -9.82 -40.78 6.09
N GLU A 113 -10.82 -40.61 5.21
CA GLU A 113 -11.22 -39.29 4.71
C GLU A 113 -11.69 -38.39 5.84
N ARG A 114 -12.51 -38.88 6.77
CA ARG A 114 -12.95 -38.11 7.95
C ARG A 114 -11.77 -37.59 8.77
N ARG A 115 -10.72 -38.41 8.97
CA ARG A 115 -9.52 -37.99 9.72
C ARG A 115 -8.75 -36.89 8.99
N ALA A 116 -8.66 -36.94 7.67
CA ALA A 116 -8.01 -35.90 6.87
C ALA A 116 -8.86 -34.61 6.82
N LEU A 117 -10.17 -34.74 6.59
CA LEU A 117 -11.13 -33.64 6.57
C LEU A 117 -11.19 -32.93 7.93
N ASP A 118 -11.19 -33.66 9.05
CA ASP A 118 -11.17 -33.04 10.37
C ASP A 118 -9.90 -32.23 10.63
N LYS A 119 -8.73 -32.75 10.22
CA LYS A 119 -7.47 -31.99 10.31
C LYS A 119 -7.51 -30.72 9.47
N ALA A 120 -7.96 -30.81 8.22
CA ALA A 120 -8.08 -29.66 7.31
C ALA A 120 -9.10 -28.63 7.85
N ALA A 121 -10.27 -29.10 8.29
CA ALA A 121 -11.29 -28.26 8.92
C ALA A 121 -10.77 -27.61 10.21
N GLY A 122 -9.92 -28.29 10.96
CA GLY A 122 -9.23 -27.75 12.13
C GLY A 122 -8.38 -26.51 11.82
N HIS A 123 -7.69 -26.46 10.68
CA HIS A 123 -6.96 -25.26 10.26
C HIS A 123 -7.91 -24.09 9.99
N ILE A 124 -9.01 -24.32 9.26
CA ILE A 124 -9.96 -23.27 8.91
C ILE A 124 -10.73 -22.79 10.15
N ARG A 125 -11.09 -23.68 11.08
CA ARG A 125 -11.71 -23.29 12.36
C ARG A 125 -10.77 -22.43 13.19
N ARG A 126 -9.48 -22.79 13.31
CA ARG A 126 -8.48 -21.94 13.98
C ARG A 126 -8.36 -20.56 13.33
N MET A 127 -8.44 -20.46 12.00
CA MET A 127 -8.46 -19.17 11.29
C MET A 127 -9.64 -18.30 11.74
N LEU A 128 -10.84 -18.87 11.83
CA LEU A 128 -12.06 -18.18 12.26
C LEU A 128 -11.98 -17.79 13.74
N ASP A 129 -11.48 -18.68 14.60
CA ASP A 129 -11.29 -18.42 16.03
C ASP A 129 -10.28 -17.30 16.29
N ASP A 130 -9.14 -17.32 15.59
CA ASP A 130 -8.11 -16.29 15.70
C ASP A 130 -8.60 -14.96 15.13
N SER A 131 -9.44 -14.99 14.08
CA SER A 131 -10.11 -13.79 13.56
C SER A 131 -11.09 -13.22 14.57
N LEU A 132 -11.89 -14.07 15.22
CA LEU A 132 -12.82 -13.65 16.28
C LEU A 132 -12.07 -13.10 17.50
N LYS A 133 -10.96 -13.72 17.88
CA LYS A 133 -10.06 -13.21 18.92
C LYS A 133 -9.45 -11.86 18.51
N LYS A 134 -9.02 -11.69 17.27
CA LYS A 134 -8.54 -10.39 16.77
C LYS A 134 -9.63 -9.32 16.82
N ALA A 135 -10.89 -9.67 16.54
CA ALA A 135 -12.01 -8.74 16.73
C ALA A 135 -12.20 -8.33 18.20
N LEU A 136 -12.01 -9.26 19.14
CA LEU A 136 -12.05 -8.96 20.58
C LEU A 136 -10.88 -8.06 20.99
N ASP A 137 -9.65 -8.45 20.65
CA ASP A 137 -8.43 -7.76 21.07
C ASP A 137 -8.34 -6.34 20.50
N SER A 138 -8.88 -6.11 19.29
CA SER A 138 -8.98 -4.78 18.68
C SER A 138 -10.18 -3.96 19.17
N GLY A 139 -11.01 -4.51 20.06
CA GLY A 139 -12.18 -3.83 20.63
C GLY A 139 -13.36 -3.67 19.67
N LEU A 140 -13.42 -4.47 18.60
CA LEU A 140 -14.57 -4.51 17.68
C LEU A 140 -15.79 -5.22 18.31
N ILE A 141 -15.54 -6.21 19.17
CA ILE A 141 -16.58 -6.93 19.94
C ILE A 141 -16.30 -6.88 21.44
N LYS A 142 -17.29 -7.29 22.24
CA LYS A 142 -17.19 -7.43 23.69
C LYS A 142 -16.77 -8.85 24.08
N GLN A 143 -16.24 -9.01 25.30
CA GLN A 143 -15.83 -10.31 25.86
C GLN A 143 -17.00 -11.30 25.95
N ASP A 144 -18.17 -10.85 26.41
CA ASP A 144 -19.39 -11.66 26.51
C ASP A 144 -19.83 -12.20 25.13
N VAL A 145 -19.71 -11.38 24.08
CA VAL A 145 -19.98 -11.80 22.70
C VAL A 145 -19.00 -12.88 22.25
N TYR A 146 -17.71 -12.70 22.51
CA TYR A 146 -16.67 -13.69 22.19
C TYR A 146 -16.95 -15.03 22.88
N ASP A 147 -17.16 -15.01 24.21
CA ASP A 147 -17.40 -16.21 25.02
C ASP A 147 -18.70 -16.91 24.58
N THR A 148 -19.76 -16.15 24.34
CA THR A 148 -21.05 -16.69 23.88
C THR A 148 -20.92 -17.39 22.54
N LEU A 149 -20.23 -16.80 21.56
CA LEU A 149 -20.09 -17.41 20.24
C LEU A 149 -19.28 -18.71 20.30
N ARG A 150 -18.18 -18.71 21.06
CA ARG A 150 -17.34 -19.89 21.25
C ARG A 150 -18.05 -21.03 21.96
N ALA A 151 -18.89 -20.73 22.95
CA ALA A 151 -19.69 -21.73 23.63
C ALA A 151 -20.82 -22.27 22.74
N LYS A 152 -21.42 -21.41 21.92
CA LYS A 152 -22.60 -21.73 21.13
C LYS A 152 -22.31 -22.48 19.83
N TYR A 153 -21.16 -22.23 19.20
CA TYR A 153 -20.82 -22.79 17.89
C TYR A 153 -19.41 -23.40 17.85
N PRO A 154 -19.17 -24.54 18.52
CA PRO A 154 -17.89 -25.26 18.45
C PRO A 154 -17.39 -25.56 17.03
N HIS A 155 -18.30 -25.79 16.07
CA HIS A 155 -17.98 -26.10 14.68
C HIS A 155 -18.32 -24.94 13.72
N TYR A 156 -18.31 -23.69 14.21
CA TYR A 156 -18.74 -22.53 13.43
C TYR A 156 -18.10 -22.43 12.04
N VAL A 157 -18.96 -22.24 11.03
CA VAL A 157 -18.60 -21.77 9.69
C VAL A 157 -19.62 -20.78 9.18
N PRO A 158 -19.24 -19.82 8.31
CA PRO A 158 -20.19 -18.91 7.72
C PRO A 158 -21.07 -19.64 6.70
N LEU A 159 -22.33 -19.84 7.03
CA LEU A 159 -23.34 -20.35 6.11
C LEU A 159 -23.90 -19.22 5.24
N SER A 160 -23.05 -18.68 4.37
CA SER A 160 -23.38 -17.66 3.36
C SER A 160 -23.54 -18.31 1.96
N GLY A 161 -23.88 -17.52 0.94
CA GLY A 161 -23.92 -17.97 -0.46
C GLY A 161 -24.93 -17.25 -1.35
N ASN A 162 -25.67 -16.27 -0.82
CA ASN A 162 -26.55 -15.42 -1.62
C ASN A 162 -25.78 -14.16 -2.09
N PRO A 163 -26.15 -13.53 -3.22
CA PRO A 163 -25.51 -12.29 -3.68
C PRO A 163 -25.49 -11.16 -2.64
N GLU A 164 -26.46 -11.15 -1.72
CA GLU A 164 -26.53 -10.20 -0.61
C GLU A 164 -25.35 -10.35 0.38
N ASP A 165 -24.78 -11.56 0.53
CA ASP A 165 -23.66 -11.83 1.43
C ASP A 165 -22.35 -11.16 0.97
N GLU A 166 -22.14 -11.02 -0.35
CA GLU A 166 -20.99 -10.28 -0.88
C GLU A 166 -21.08 -8.80 -0.50
N SER A 167 -22.29 -8.25 -0.51
CA SER A 167 -22.55 -6.87 -0.11
C SER A 167 -22.21 -6.65 1.36
N VAL A 168 -22.45 -7.64 2.24
CA VAL A 168 -22.15 -7.56 3.67
C VAL A 168 -20.65 -7.43 3.91
N VAL A 169 -19.83 -8.24 3.24
CA VAL A 169 -18.36 -8.16 3.36
C VAL A 169 -17.83 -6.82 2.84
N ALA A 170 -18.35 -6.34 1.71
CA ALA A 170 -17.99 -5.02 1.18
C ALA A 170 -18.39 -3.88 2.13
N GLN A 171 -19.57 -3.98 2.77
CA GLN A 171 -20.03 -3.04 3.80
C GLN A 171 -19.18 -3.10 5.06
N MET A 172 -18.73 -4.29 5.48
CA MET A 172 -17.80 -4.48 6.60
C MET A 172 -16.47 -3.78 6.34
N VAL A 173 -15.95 -3.82 5.10
CA VAL A 173 -14.76 -3.03 4.77
C VAL A 173 -15.07 -1.55 4.93
N GLY A 174 -16.16 -1.05 4.34
CA GLY A 174 -16.54 0.36 4.47
C GLY A 174 -15.49 1.34 3.93
N ARG A 175 -15.65 2.63 4.25
CA ARG A 175 -14.80 3.71 3.70
C ARG A 175 -13.64 4.06 4.65
N ARG A 176 -12.41 4.11 4.13
CA ARG A 176 -11.19 4.50 4.88
C ARG A 176 -11.11 3.91 6.29
N PHE A 177 -11.01 4.71 7.35
CA PHE A 177 -10.90 4.23 8.73
C PHE A 177 -12.24 4.27 9.47
N ASP A 178 -13.31 4.63 8.77
CA ASP A 178 -14.64 4.72 9.34
C ASP A 178 -15.21 3.29 9.48
N ILE A 179 -15.58 2.96 10.71
CA ILE A 179 -16.09 1.65 11.11
C ILE A 179 -17.54 1.82 11.55
N ARG A 180 -18.44 1.24 10.76
CA ARG A 180 -19.88 1.20 11.02
C ARG A 180 -20.40 -0.22 10.99
N GLY A 181 -21.65 -0.37 11.45
CA GLY A 181 -22.39 -1.61 11.33
C GLY A 181 -21.98 -2.65 12.37
N LYS A 182 -22.58 -3.82 12.25
CA LYS A 182 -22.35 -4.94 13.16
C LYS A 182 -21.10 -5.70 12.74
N GLU A 183 -20.36 -6.23 13.70
CA GLU A 183 -19.28 -7.18 13.41
C GLU A 183 -19.81 -8.58 13.11
N LEU A 184 -20.99 -8.87 13.64
CA LEU A 184 -21.61 -10.18 13.66
C LEU A 184 -23.10 -10.01 13.38
N GLU A 185 -23.61 -10.82 12.47
CA GLU A 185 -25.03 -10.87 12.16
C GLU A 185 -25.70 -11.99 12.95
N ARG A 186 -26.89 -11.69 13.47
CA ARG A 186 -27.73 -12.72 14.09
C ARG A 186 -28.31 -13.57 12.98
N ALA A 187 -28.06 -14.87 13.00
CA ALA A 187 -28.72 -15.77 12.08
C ALA A 187 -30.21 -15.90 12.42
N LEU A 188 -31.03 -15.71 11.41
CA LEU A 188 -32.48 -15.92 11.44
C LEU A 188 -32.90 -17.23 10.76
N GLY A 189 -31.93 -17.94 10.18
CA GLY A 189 -32.14 -19.16 9.42
C GLY A 189 -32.04 -18.91 7.93
N ARG A 190 -31.90 -19.99 7.17
CA ARG A 190 -31.91 -19.99 5.70
C ARG A 190 -32.62 -21.24 5.19
N HIS A 191 -33.22 -21.14 4.01
CA HIS A 191 -33.90 -22.27 3.35
C HIS A 191 -33.09 -22.85 2.18
N SER A 192 -32.12 -22.09 1.64
CA SER A 192 -31.21 -22.58 0.58
C SER A 192 -29.95 -23.20 1.18
N LYS A 193 -29.27 -24.09 0.44
CA LYS A 193 -27.96 -24.60 0.84
C LYS A 193 -26.87 -23.53 0.75
N ALA A 194 -25.97 -23.51 1.74
CA ALA A 194 -24.78 -22.67 1.71
C ALA A 194 -23.82 -23.07 0.59
N THR A 195 -23.11 -22.09 0.03
CA THR A 195 -22.15 -22.28 -1.06
C THR A 195 -20.89 -21.48 -0.78
N ASN A 196 -19.74 -21.93 -1.33
CA ASN A 196 -18.44 -21.26 -1.21
C ASN A 196 -18.07 -20.91 0.24
N ILE A 197 -18.34 -21.83 1.17
CA ILE A 197 -18.18 -21.63 2.62
C ILE A 197 -16.75 -21.20 2.95
N LEU A 198 -15.75 -21.81 2.30
CA LEU A 198 -14.36 -21.48 2.57
C LEU A 198 -14.00 -20.10 2.04
N ALA A 199 -14.44 -19.74 0.84
CA ALA A 199 -14.21 -18.40 0.29
C ALA A 199 -14.83 -17.32 1.19
N HIS A 200 -16.06 -17.52 1.68
CA HIS A 200 -16.68 -16.61 2.65
C HIS A 200 -15.94 -16.56 3.99
N ALA A 201 -15.42 -17.70 4.48
CA ALA A 201 -14.61 -17.74 5.70
C ALA A 201 -13.33 -16.91 5.57
N VAL A 202 -12.59 -17.09 4.47
CA VAL A 202 -11.37 -16.32 4.20
C VAL A 202 -11.67 -14.83 4.04
N LEU A 203 -12.72 -14.47 3.28
CA LEU A 203 -13.10 -13.07 3.08
C LEU A 203 -13.57 -12.39 4.38
N ARG A 204 -14.30 -13.10 5.26
CA ARG A 204 -14.68 -12.58 6.58
C ARG A 204 -13.46 -12.39 7.49
N ALA A 205 -12.51 -13.32 7.48
CA ALA A 205 -11.25 -13.19 8.22
C ALA A 205 -10.44 -11.98 7.72
N GLN A 206 -10.34 -11.80 6.41
CA GLN A 206 -9.71 -10.64 5.77
C GLN A 206 -10.40 -9.32 6.15
N ALA A 207 -11.73 -9.26 6.08
CA ALA A 207 -12.50 -8.08 6.48
C ALA A 207 -12.29 -7.76 7.97
N THR A 208 -12.24 -8.78 8.83
CA THR A 208 -11.97 -8.62 10.26
C THR A 208 -10.56 -8.08 10.50
N ALA A 209 -9.54 -8.60 9.80
CA ALA A 209 -8.19 -8.07 9.86
C ALA A 209 -8.14 -6.59 9.45
N ILE A 210 -8.79 -6.21 8.35
CA ILE A 210 -8.90 -4.82 7.91
C ILE A 210 -9.55 -3.95 9.00
N ARG A 211 -10.71 -4.37 9.52
CA ARG A 211 -11.45 -3.59 10.54
C ARG A 211 -10.69 -3.48 11.84
N ALA A 212 -9.94 -4.51 12.25
CA ALA A 212 -9.11 -4.47 13.45
C ALA A 212 -8.01 -3.40 13.33
N GLU A 213 -7.32 -3.34 12.18
CA GLU A 213 -6.31 -2.29 11.95
C GLU A 213 -6.95 -0.89 11.83
N LYS A 214 -8.17 -0.78 11.28
CA LYS A 214 -8.92 0.49 11.29
C LYS A 214 -9.32 0.89 12.70
N ALA A 215 -9.65 -0.07 13.56
CA ALA A 215 -10.08 0.19 14.93
C ALA A 215 -8.93 0.81 15.73
N GLU A 216 -7.69 0.33 15.53
CA GLU A 216 -6.51 0.96 16.12
C GLU A 216 -6.39 2.44 15.74
N VAL A 217 -6.58 2.78 14.45
CA VAL A 217 -6.52 4.18 13.98
C VAL A 217 -7.65 5.00 14.59
N GLY A 218 -8.89 4.50 14.57
CA GLY A 218 -10.05 5.20 15.17
C GLY A 218 -9.90 5.41 16.67
N GLN A 219 -9.34 4.43 17.39
CA GLN A 219 -9.04 4.53 18.82
C GLN A 219 -7.95 5.56 19.12
N ALA A 220 -6.94 5.66 18.26
CA ALA A 220 -5.93 6.72 18.39
C ALA A 220 -6.54 8.11 18.18
N ILE A 221 -7.41 8.28 17.17
CA ILE A 221 -8.17 9.52 16.96
C ILE A 221 -9.04 9.85 18.19
N ALA A 222 -9.69 8.85 18.79
CA ALA A 222 -10.47 9.04 20.01
C ALA A 222 -9.60 9.52 21.19
N ARG A 223 -8.37 9.01 21.32
CA ARG A 223 -7.41 9.50 22.33
C ARG A 223 -6.94 10.92 22.05
N LEU A 224 -6.78 11.31 20.80
CA LEU A 224 -6.52 12.71 20.44
C LEU A 224 -7.67 13.62 20.86
N TYR A 225 -8.91 13.19 20.61
CA TYR A 225 -10.10 13.89 21.10
C TYR A 225 -10.07 14.08 22.62
N LEU A 226 -9.77 13.03 23.39
CA LEU A 226 -9.70 13.14 24.85
C LEU A 226 -8.60 14.09 25.35
N LYS A 227 -7.51 14.25 24.57
CA LYS A 227 -6.43 15.19 24.90
C LYS A 227 -6.76 16.64 24.51
N ALA A 228 -7.60 16.86 23.50
CA ALA A 228 -8.04 18.17 23.05
C ALA A 228 -9.52 18.17 22.63
N PRO A 229 -10.47 18.17 23.57
CA PRO A 229 -11.90 18.09 23.29
C PRO A 229 -12.47 19.46 22.88
N ASP A 230 -11.89 20.10 21.86
CA ASP A 230 -12.31 21.40 21.34
C ASP A 230 -13.59 21.25 20.50
N PRO A 231 -14.76 21.77 20.96
CA PRO A 231 -16.02 21.64 20.23
C PRO A 231 -16.04 22.40 18.91
N SER A 232 -15.10 23.31 18.65
CA SER A 232 -14.95 23.95 17.34
C SER A 232 -14.33 23.01 16.29
N VAL A 233 -13.62 21.97 16.72
CA VAL A 233 -12.96 20.99 15.87
C VAL A 233 -13.79 19.71 15.77
N TRP A 234 -14.32 19.22 16.89
CA TRP A 234 -15.05 17.96 16.93
C TRP A 234 -15.94 17.76 18.18
N VAL A 235 -16.98 16.95 18.06
CA VAL A 235 -17.88 16.56 19.17
C VAL A 235 -18.07 15.05 19.17
N LEU A 236 -17.90 14.40 20.32
CA LEU A 236 -18.05 12.96 20.48
C LEU A 236 -19.46 12.59 20.91
N HIS A 237 -20.10 11.70 20.17
CA HIS A 237 -21.40 11.11 20.49
C HIS A 237 -21.23 9.61 20.79
N LYS A 238 -21.57 9.21 22.00
CA LYS A 238 -21.70 7.80 22.38
C LYS A 238 -23.14 7.37 22.15
N ILE A 239 -23.35 6.41 21.25
CA ILE A 239 -24.70 5.95 20.91
C ILE A 239 -24.87 4.50 21.33
N LYS A 240 -25.88 4.23 22.17
CA LYS A 240 -26.27 2.88 22.57
C LYS A 240 -27.54 2.48 21.83
N THR A 241 -27.52 1.26 21.29
CA THR A 241 -28.67 0.69 20.59
C THR A 241 -28.94 -0.73 21.05
N LYS A 242 -30.22 -1.07 21.15
CA LYS A 242 -30.71 -2.44 21.39
C LYS A 242 -31.38 -3.02 20.15
N PRO A 243 -31.17 -4.32 19.84
CA PRO A 243 -31.89 -4.98 18.77
C PRO A 243 -33.37 -5.17 19.16
N VAL A 244 -34.27 -4.80 18.26
CA VAL A 244 -35.71 -5.09 18.33
C VAL A 244 -36.08 -5.88 17.08
N VAL A 245 -36.79 -6.99 17.24
CA VAL A 245 -37.22 -7.87 16.14
C VAL A 245 -38.64 -7.45 15.74
N ASP A 246 -38.85 -7.18 14.45
CA ASP A 246 -40.17 -6.92 13.87
C ASP A 246 -40.87 -8.25 13.49
N GLU A 247 -42.17 -8.22 13.18
CA GLU A 247 -42.95 -9.43 12.88
C GLU A 247 -42.47 -10.17 11.62
N ASP A 248 -41.85 -9.46 10.68
CA ASP A 248 -41.23 -10.06 9.49
C ASP A 248 -39.82 -10.62 9.76
N GLY A 249 -39.41 -10.68 11.02
CA GLY A 249 -38.10 -11.15 11.45
C GLY A 249 -36.98 -10.12 11.30
N SER A 250 -37.24 -8.94 10.71
CA SER A 250 -36.22 -7.92 10.55
C SER A 250 -35.74 -7.37 11.90
N ILE A 251 -34.42 -7.16 12.04
CA ILE A 251 -33.83 -6.65 13.28
C ILE A 251 -33.50 -5.17 13.13
N ILE A 252 -34.20 -4.34 13.89
CA ILE A 252 -33.99 -2.90 13.94
C ILE A 252 -33.13 -2.54 15.15
N GLN A 253 -32.17 -1.64 14.97
CA GLN A 253 -31.37 -1.10 16.08
C GLN A 253 -32.08 0.13 16.65
N SER A 254 -32.81 -0.07 17.75
CA SER A 254 -33.46 1.03 18.47
C SER A 254 -32.46 1.71 19.38
N LEU A 255 -32.46 3.04 19.41
CA LEU A 255 -31.78 3.85 20.43
C LEU A 255 -32.27 3.41 21.83
N GLU A 256 -31.33 3.30 22.75
CA GLU A 256 -31.63 3.09 24.17
C GLU A 256 -31.93 4.43 24.86
N ASP A 257 -31.16 5.46 24.54
CA ASP A 257 -31.23 6.80 25.15
C ASP A 257 -31.27 7.90 24.08
N HIS A 258 -31.89 9.04 24.41
CA HIS A 258 -31.76 10.25 23.60
C HIS A 258 -30.34 10.82 23.78
N VAL A 259 -29.66 11.09 22.66
CA VAL A 259 -28.31 11.67 22.66
C VAL A 259 -28.39 13.09 22.10
N GLU A 260 -27.98 14.07 22.90
CA GLU A 260 -27.99 15.48 22.49
C GLU A 260 -27.15 15.70 21.22
N GLY A 261 -27.69 16.48 20.29
CA GLY A 261 -27.05 16.76 18.99
C GLY A 261 -27.16 15.64 17.95
N VAL A 262 -27.76 14.49 18.28
CA VAL A 262 -27.95 13.37 17.35
C VAL A 262 -29.42 13.28 16.90
N PRO A 263 -29.71 13.56 15.61
CA PRO A 263 -31.05 13.38 15.06
C PRO A 263 -31.49 11.92 15.08
N TYR A 264 -32.76 11.69 15.44
CA TYR A 264 -33.39 10.38 15.43
C TYR A 264 -34.67 10.37 14.59
N ARG A 265 -35.06 9.20 14.12
CA ARG A 265 -36.33 8.93 13.43
C ARG A 265 -37.17 7.99 14.26
N ARG A 266 -38.49 8.19 14.23
CA ARG A 266 -39.44 7.22 14.78
C ARG A 266 -39.82 6.24 13.66
N LYS A 267 -39.70 4.95 13.93
CA LYS A 267 -40.16 3.88 13.03
C LYS A 267 -41.23 3.08 13.76
N THR A 268 -42.40 2.94 13.15
CA THR A 268 -43.46 2.05 13.64
C THR A 268 -43.23 0.66 13.07
N LEU A 269 -43.12 -0.33 13.95
CA LEU A 269 -43.03 -1.74 13.62
C LEU A 269 -44.41 -2.29 13.19
N ARG A 270 -44.46 -3.47 12.57
CA ARG A 270 -45.73 -4.07 12.13
C ARG A 270 -46.66 -4.39 13.30
N ASN A 271 -46.09 -4.74 14.45
CA ASN A 271 -46.81 -4.96 15.70
C ASN A 271 -47.33 -3.66 16.37
N GLY A 272 -47.17 -2.49 15.72
CA GLY A 272 -47.59 -1.19 16.24
C GLY A 272 -46.61 -0.54 17.25
N GLN A 273 -45.55 -1.24 17.67
CA GLN A 273 -44.52 -0.67 18.55
C GLN A 273 -43.75 0.44 17.81
N VAL A 274 -43.56 1.60 18.46
CA VAL A 274 -42.74 2.68 17.90
C VAL A 274 -41.34 2.61 18.50
N VAL A 275 -40.33 2.45 17.65
CA VAL A 275 -38.91 2.49 18.01
C VAL A 275 -38.26 3.77 17.50
N GLN A 276 -37.18 4.20 18.17
CA GLN A 276 -36.37 5.33 17.72
C GLN A 276 -35.08 4.81 17.09
N THR A 277 -34.75 5.22 15.88
CA THR A 277 -33.50 4.86 15.21
C THR A 277 -32.68 6.12 14.97
N ILE A 278 -31.36 6.00 14.91
CA ILE A 278 -30.51 7.12 14.47
C ILE A 278 -30.93 7.53 13.04
N ASP A 279 -30.95 8.82 12.72
CA ASP A 279 -31.21 9.27 11.35
C ASP A 279 -30.09 8.77 10.40
N PRO A 280 -30.40 7.91 9.41
CA PRO A 280 -29.39 7.41 8.49
C PRO A 280 -28.68 8.54 7.71
N ILE A 281 -29.41 9.60 7.34
CA ILE A 281 -28.83 10.74 6.62
C ILE A 281 -27.77 11.40 7.48
N TRP A 282 -28.05 11.62 8.77
CA TRP A 282 -27.08 12.20 9.70
C TRP A 282 -25.85 11.31 9.85
N MET A 283 -26.03 10.00 10.08
CA MET A 283 -24.90 9.07 10.22
C MET A 283 -23.99 9.07 8.99
N HIS A 284 -24.56 9.19 7.79
CA HIS A 284 -23.84 9.14 6.52
C HIS A 284 -23.21 10.46 6.08
N ARG A 285 -23.42 11.56 6.82
CA ARG A 285 -22.77 12.84 6.52
C ARG A 285 -21.25 12.74 6.53
N ASP A 286 -20.63 13.60 5.75
CA ASP A 286 -19.20 13.66 5.49
C ASP A 286 -18.35 14.11 6.67
N ASN A 287 -18.95 14.80 7.64
CA ASN A 287 -18.32 15.17 8.89
C ASN A 287 -18.45 14.12 10.01
N ILE A 288 -19.27 13.08 9.84
CA ILE A 288 -19.47 12.06 10.88
C ILE A 288 -18.50 10.90 10.65
N PHE A 289 -17.54 10.73 11.57
CA PHE A 289 -16.58 9.63 11.60
C PHE A 289 -16.93 8.62 12.69
N ALA A 290 -17.15 7.36 12.29
CA ALA A 290 -17.57 6.30 13.21
C ALA A 290 -16.40 5.37 13.58
N PHE A 291 -16.31 4.99 14.85
CA PHE A 291 -15.31 4.04 15.35
C PHE A 291 -15.84 3.20 16.51
N LYS A 292 -15.09 2.15 16.91
CA LYS A 292 -15.47 1.25 17.99
C LYS A 292 -14.45 1.16 19.11
N ILE A 293 -14.95 1.09 20.34
CA ILE A 293 -14.17 0.82 21.55
C ILE A 293 -14.91 -0.23 22.37
N LYS A 294 -14.25 -1.37 22.64
CA LYS A 294 -14.81 -2.48 23.43
C LYS A 294 -16.22 -2.88 22.98
N GLY A 295 -16.42 -3.00 21.67
CA GLY A 295 -17.68 -3.38 21.03
C GLY A 295 -18.78 -2.32 21.03
N GLU A 296 -18.54 -1.14 21.58
CA GLU A 296 -19.48 -0.01 21.54
C GLU A 296 -19.17 0.94 20.38
N GLN A 297 -20.22 1.44 19.73
CA GLN A 297 -20.13 2.34 18.58
C GLN A 297 -20.09 3.81 19.06
N TYR A 298 -19.11 4.55 18.56
CA TYR A 298 -18.93 5.98 18.78
C TYR A 298 -18.95 6.72 17.44
N TYR A 299 -19.40 7.97 17.48
CA TYR A 299 -19.45 8.87 16.34
C TYR A 299 -18.81 10.20 16.71
N LEU A 300 -17.83 10.63 15.93
CA LEU A 300 -17.18 11.92 16.06
C LEU A 300 -17.74 12.84 14.97
N ASP A 301 -18.45 13.89 15.39
CA ASP A 301 -18.87 14.98 14.51
C ASP A 301 -17.69 15.94 14.33
N ILE A 302 -17.04 15.89 13.18
CA ILE A 302 -15.83 16.64 12.87
C ILE A 302 -16.20 17.95 12.16
N ARG A 303 -16.09 19.06 12.89
CA ARG A 303 -16.38 20.41 12.37
C ARG A 303 -15.24 20.99 11.53
N ASP A 304 -14.01 20.49 11.71
CA ASP A 304 -12.89 20.80 10.81
C ASP A 304 -13.01 19.99 9.50
N GLU A 305 -13.40 20.66 8.42
CA GLU A 305 -13.59 19.98 7.13
C GLU A 305 -12.33 19.28 6.60
N ALA A 306 -11.14 19.84 6.85
CA ALA A 306 -9.90 19.24 6.36
C ALA A 306 -9.60 17.94 7.10
N LEU A 307 -9.90 17.88 8.40
CA LEU A 307 -9.82 16.68 9.22
C LEU A 307 -10.87 15.64 8.78
N ALA A 308 -12.11 16.06 8.55
CA ALA A 308 -13.20 15.19 8.07
C ALA A 308 -12.85 14.54 6.72
N ARG A 309 -12.39 15.35 5.75
CA ARG A 309 -11.93 14.85 4.42
C ARG A 309 -10.84 13.80 4.54
N GLN A 310 -9.88 13.97 5.46
CA GLN A 310 -8.75 13.04 5.63
C GLN A 310 -9.16 11.72 6.27
N LEU A 311 -10.00 11.77 7.31
CA LEU A 311 -10.43 10.57 8.04
C LEU A 311 -11.42 9.72 7.23
N LYS A 312 -12.33 10.37 6.50
CA LYS A 312 -13.31 9.67 5.65
C LYS A 312 -12.82 9.41 4.21
N GLY A 313 -11.73 10.04 3.79
CA GLY A 313 -11.17 9.89 2.44
C GLY A 313 -12.00 10.50 1.33
N LEU A 314 -12.70 11.59 1.66
CA LEU A 314 -13.56 12.33 0.73
C LEU A 314 -12.71 12.90 -0.42
N GLY A 315 -13.27 12.93 -1.64
CA GLY A 315 -12.60 13.44 -2.84
C GLY A 315 -11.77 12.41 -3.63
N VAL A 316 -11.71 11.14 -3.21
CA VAL A 316 -11.09 10.05 -3.99
C VAL A 316 -12.13 9.28 -4.83
N GLU A 317 -13.41 9.62 -4.71
CA GLU A 317 -14.53 8.84 -5.24
C GLU A 317 -14.98 9.28 -6.65
N ASP A 318 -14.69 10.52 -7.05
CA ASP A 318 -15.02 11.07 -8.38
C ASP A 318 -13.95 10.77 -9.44
N VAL A 319 -13.50 9.50 -9.50
CA VAL A 319 -12.57 9.06 -10.54
C VAL A 319 -13.37 8.72 -11.79
N ASN A 320 -13.61 9.73 -12.63
CA ASN A 320 -14.27 9.63 -13.94
C ASN A 320 -13.70 8.47 -14.77
N LEU A 321 -14.53 7.89 -15.65
CA LEU A 321 -14.16 6.76 -16.53
C LEU A 321 -12.83 6.99 -17.28
N GLY A 322 -12.59 8.22 -17.74
CA GLY A 322 -11.33 8.61 -18.36
C GLY A 322 -10.11 8.44 -17.44
N VAL A 323 -10.20 8.81 -16.16
CA VAL A 323 -9.10 8.67 -15.20
C VAL A 323 -8.81 7.20 -14.87
N ARG A 324 -9.83 6.33 -14.90
CA ARG A 324 -9.67 4.87 -14.75
C ARG A 324 -8.94 4.25 -15.94
N ALA A 325 -9.27 4.67 -17.17
CA ALA A 325 -8.56 4.26 -18.38
C ALA A 325 -7.09 4.72 -18.35
N LEU A 326 -6.84 5.98 -18.00
CA LEU A 326 -5.48 6.53 -17.84
C LEU A 326 -4.67 5.76 -16.78
N SER A 327 -5.30 5.39 -15.66
CA SER A 327 -4.64 4.61 -14.60
C SER A 327 -4.28 3.18 -15.05
N ALA A 328 -5.05 2.57 -15.96
CA ALA A 328 -4.74 1.26 -16.52
C ALA A 328 -3.53 1.33 -17.48
N VAL A 329 -3.48 2.35 -18.33
CA VAL A 329 -2.34 2.63 -19.21
C VAL A 329 -1.07 2.92 -18.38
N ASN A 330 -1.16 3.75 -17.35
CA ASN A 330 -0.03 4.02 -16.45
C ASN A 330 0.44 2.76 -15.71
N ARG A 331 -0.46 1.86 -15.33
CA ARG A 331 -0.09 0.59 -14.69
C ARG A 331 0.66 -0.33 -15.65
N TYR A 332 0.27 -0.35 -16.93
CA TYR A 332 0.98 -1.07 -17.98
C TYR A 332 2.37 -0.46 -18.22
N LEU A 333 2.47 0.86 -18.40
CA LEU A 333 3.74 1.56 -18.59
C LEU A 333 4.71 1.36 -17.42
N ALA A 334 4.23 1.43 -16.18
CA ALA A 334 5.05 1.16 -15.00
C ALA A 334 5.62 -0.27 -14.99
N GLY A 335 4.84 -1.26 -15.42
CA GLY A 335 5.29 -2.65 -15.55
C GLY A 335 6.40 -2.82 -16.58
N VAL A 336 6.25 -2.21 -17.76
CA VAL A 336 7.25 -2.22 -18.84
C VAL A 336 8.58 -1.59 -18.39
N TYR A 337 8.53 -0.47 -17.66
CA TYR A 337 9.73 0.24 -17.22
C TYR A 337 10.47 -0.36 -16.01
N THR A 338 9.86 -1.28 -15.26
CA THR A 338 10.43 -1.76 -13.97
C THR A 338 10.63 -3.26 -13.89
N SER A 339 9.73 -4.07 -14.47
CA SER A 339 9.59 -5.48 -14.08
C SER A 339 10.30 -6.47 -15.02
N PHE A 340 10.84 -6.03 -16.17
CA PHE A 340 11.35 -6.94 -17.21
C PHE A 340 12.86 -6.87 -17.49
N ASN A 341 13.68 -6.17 -16.68
CA ASN A 341 15.13 -6.12 -16.87
C ASN A 341 15.90 -6.69 -15.66
N PRO A 342 16.52 -7.88 -15.75
CA PRO A 342 17.29 -8.46 -14.65
C PRO A 342 18.57 -7.68 -14.28
N ASP A 343 19.19 -6.91 -15.20
CA ASP A 343 20.36 -6.06 -14.90
C ASP A 343 20.00 -4.84 -14.02
N PHE A 344 18.71 -4.48 -13.99
CA PHE A 344 18.16 -3.40 -13.16
C PHE A 344 18.18 -3.73 -11.66
N VAL A 345 18.17 -5.01 -11.29
CA VAL A 345 18.05 -5.47 -9.90
C VAL A 345 19.34 -5.22 -9.11
N LEU A 346 20.48 -5.59 -9.69
CA LEU A 346 21.79 -5.46 -9.02
C LEU A 346 22.29 -4.00 -9.00
N THR A 347 22.06 -3.25 -10.08
CA THR A 347 22.46 -1.84 -10.18
C THR A 347 21.58 -0.92 -9.32
N ASN A 348 20.29 -1.23 -9.13
CA ASN A 348 19.45 -0.49 -8.18
C ASN A 348 19.65 -0.88 -6.73
N ALA A 349 20.01 -2.13 -6.40
CA ALA A 349 20.26 -2.53 -5.01
C ALA A 349 21.24 -1.59 -4.30
N ALA A 350 22.36 -1.28 -4.97
CA ALA A 350 23.36 -0.34 -4.45
C ALA A 350 22.80 1.09 -4.31
N ARG A 351 22.01 1.54 -5.30
CA ARG A 351 21.37 2.87 -5.29
C ARG A 351 20.30 3.00 -4.20
N ASP A 352 19.54 1.95 -3.94
CA ASP A 352 18.50 1.89 -2.91
C ASP A 352 19.11 1.81 -1.51
N ILE A 353 20.21 1.07 -1.33
CA ILE A 353 21.03 1.12 -0.11
C ILE A 353 21.50 2.54 0.15
N GLN A 354 22.10 3.20 -0.84
CA GLN A 354 22.59 4.58 -0.68
C GLN A 354 21.46 5.57 -0.39
N THR A 355 20.31 5.42 -1.05
CA THR A 355 19.11 6.25 -0.84
C THR A 355 18.58 6.07 0.58
N ALA A 356 18.35 4.83 1.02
CA ALA A 356 17.87 4.52 2.37
C ALA A 356 18.84 5.02 3.46
N LEU A 357 20.15 4.79 3.29
CA LEU A 357 21.18 5.24 4.23
C LEU A 357 21.28 6.76 4.34
N THR A 358 20.97 7.47 3.25
CA THR A 358 20.92 8.94 3.24
C THR A 358 19.62 9.43 3.88
N ASN A 359 18.51 8.78 3.57
CA ASN A 359 17.19 9.15 4.07
C ASN A 359 17.07 8.95 5.58
N LEU A 360 17.90 8.11 6.19
CA LEU A 360 18.06 8.05 7.65
C LEU A 360 18.30 9.43 8.29
N PHE A 361 19.09 10.31 7.66
CA PHE A 361 19.31 11.67 8.18
C PHE A 361 18.05 12.55 8.14
N SER A 362 17.11 12.26 7.23
CA SER A 362 15.81 12.94 7.19
C SER A 362 14.92 12.60 8.40
N GLN A 363 15.24 11.52 9.13
CA GLN A 363 14.45 11.02 10.26
C GLN A 363 14.94 11.55 11.62
N THR A 364 15.97 12.40 11.64
CA THR A 364 16.56 12.96 12.87
C THR A 364 15.52 13.66 13.76
N GLU A 365 14.64 14.51 13.19
CA GLU A 365 13.59 15.21 13.95
C GLU A 365 12.58 14.23 14.59
N HIS A 366 12.30 13.10 13.93
CA HIS A 366 11.44 12.06 14.49
C HIS A 366 12.13 11.32 15.65
N LEU A 367 13.44 11.03 15.53
CA LEU A 367 14.23 10.46 16.62
C LEU A 367 14.32 11.41 17.84
N GLU A 368 14.50 12.71 17.59
CA GLU A 368 14.49 13.74 18.65
C GLU A 368 13.13 13.82 19.36
N GLY A 369 12.03 13.74 18.61
CA GLY A 369 10.67 13.74 19.15
C GLY A 369 10.44 12.63 20.18
N MET A 370 11.10 11.48 20.01
CA MET A 370 11.05 10.31 20.91
C MET A 370 11.90 10.47 22.19
N HIS A 371 12.50 11.64 22.45
CA HIS A 371 13.50 11.85 23.51
C HIS A 371 14.74 10.95 23.39
N LEU A 372 14.98 10.39 22.20
CA LEU A 372 16.21 9.66 21.92
C LEU A 372 17.30 10.65 21.50
N ASN A 373 18.54 10.40 21.92
CA ASN A 373 19.67 11.17 21.40
C ASN A 373 19.99 10.70 19.97
N PRO A 374 19.78 11.52 18.94
CA PRO A 374 19.95 11.08 17.55
C PRO A 374 21.40 10.72 17.23
N ASP A 375 22.38 11.42 17.82
CA ASP A 375 23.79 11.09 17.61
C ASP A 375 24.11 9.69 18.13
N ARG A 376 23.54 9.31 19.28
CA ARG A 376 23.68 7.96 19.84
C ARG A 376 23.00 6.92 18.96
N VAL A 377 21.79 7.18 18.48
CA VAL A 377 21.06 6.26 17.59
C VAL A 377 21.78 6.11 16.24
N MET A 378 22.28 7.21 15.68
CA MET A 378 22.96 7.21 14.38
C MET A 378 24.39 6.65 14.44
N LYS A 379 25.03 6.64 15.61
CA LYS A 379 26.38 6.11 15.80
C LYS A 379 26.43 4.62 15.42
N GLY A 380 27.25 4.29 14.43
CA GLY A 380 27.42 2.93 13.93
C GLY A 380 26.23 2.39 13.12
N LEU A 381 25.11 3.12 13.01
CA LEU A 381 23.89 2.64 12.38
C LEU A 381 24.13 2.22 10.93
N LYS A 382 24.82 3.06 10.15
CA LYS A 382 25.16 2.76 8.76
C LYS A 382 25.97 1.47 8.61
N ARG A 383 26.95 1.27 9.50
CA ARG A 383 27.78 0.06 9.51
C ARG A 383 26.91 -1.16 9.80
N ASP A 384 26.08 -1.08 10.83
CA ASP A 384 25.24 -2.21 11.25
C ASP A 384 24.20 -2.57 10.17
N VAL A 385 23.61 -1.58 9.49
CA VAL A 385 22.74 -1.80 8.31
C VAL A 385 23.48 -2.54 7.21
N LEU A 386 24.66 -2.05 6.81
CA LEU A 386 25.46 -2.67 5.74
C LEU A 386 25.90 -4.11 6.10
N THR A 387 26.37 -4.32 7.33
CA THR A 387 26.80 -5.65 7.79
C THR A 387 25.63 -6.61 8.03
N GLY A 388 24.44 -6.09 8.35
CA GLY A 388 23.23 -6.88 8.55
C GLY A 388 22.46 -7.19 7.27
N TRP A 389 22.80 -6.52 6.16
CA TRP A 389 22.04 -6.63 4.90
C TRP A 389 21.98 -8.07 4.37
N SER A 390 23.09 -8.80 4.36
CA SER A 390 23.12 -10.19 3.85
C SER A 390 22.27 -11.14 4.70
N LYS A 391 22.27 -10.97 6.03
CA LYS A 391 21.42 -11.72 6.95
C LYS A 391 19.95 -11.38 6.77
N ALA A 392 19.63 -10.09 6.61
CA ALA A 392 18.29 -9.62 6.32
C ALA A 392 17.77 -10.18 4.99
N PHE A 393 18.59 -10.16 3.93
CA PHE A 393 18.28 -10.77 2.65
C PHE A 393 18.00 -12.27 2.79
N ALA A 394 18.88 -13.00 3.48
CA ALA A 394 18.70 -14.44 3.72
C ALA A 394 17.40 -14.76 4.48
N ALA A 395 17.04 -13.96 5.49
CA ALA A 395 15.79 -14.12 6.23
C ALA A 395 14.55 -13.95 5.34
N ILE A 396 14.53 -12.91 4.51
CA ILE A 396 13.43 -12.66 3.58
C ILE A 396 13.38 -13.76 2.53
N TYR A 397 14.51 -14.08 1.90
CA TYR A 397 14.61 -15.15 0.91
C TYR A 397 14.12 -16.49 1.47
N ASN A 398 14.57 -16.89 2.66
CA ASN A 398 14.15 -18.15 3.25
C ASN A 398 12.66 -18.17 3.60
N HIS A 399 12.09 -17.04 4.00
CA HIS A 399 10.66 -16.91 4.23
C HIS A 399 9.85 -17.05 2.93
N GLU A 400 10.19 -16.28 1.89
CA GLU A 400 9.48 -16.27 0.60
C GLU A 400 9.58 -17.62 -0.14
N PHE A 401 10.71 -18.33 -0.01
CA PHE A 401 10.92 -19.65 -0.63
C PHE A 401 10.69 -20.84 0.32
N LYS A 402 10.09 -20.62 1.51
CA LYS A 402 9.80 -21.66 2.51
C LYS A 402 11.01 -22.55 2.86
N ARG A 403 12.22 -21.97 2.96
CA ARG A 403 13.50 -22.67 3.22
C ARG A 403 13.88 -22.75 4.71
N GLY A 404 12.92 -22.55 5.60
CA GLY A 404 13.13 -22.59 7.06
C GLY A 404 13.56 -21.26 7.67
N ARG A 405 13.96 -21.27 8.95
CA ARG A 405 14.42 -20.07 9.67
C ARG A 405 15.92 -19.84 9.46
N SER A 406 16.34 -18.59 9.56
CA SER A 406 17.74 -18.17 9.60
C SER A 406 17.95 -17.07 10.63
N ASP A 407 19.20 -16.60 10.75
CA ASP A 407 19.49 -15.30 11.36
C ASP A 407 18.50 -14.25 10.80
N PHE A 408 17.99 -13.39 11.69
CA PHE A 408 16.99 -12.35 11.40
C PHE A 408 15.56 -12.83 11.13
N SER A 409 15.23 -14.13 11.18
CA SER A 409 13.83 -14.56 11.04
C SER A 409 12.90 -13.98 12.11
N ASP A 410 13.31 -13.97 13.39
CA ASP A 410 12.47 -13.42 14.47
C ASP A 410 12.23 -11.91 14.29
N ILE A 411 13.28 -11.16 13.96
CA ILE A 411 13.17 -9.71 13.75
C ILE A 411 12.42 -9.38 12.45
N TYR A 412 12.43 -10.29 11.47
CA TYR A 412 11.61 -10.17 10.27
C TYR A 412 10.13 -10.40 10.55
N ASP A 413 9.81 -11.39 11.39
CA ASP A 413 8.44 -11.63 11.87
C ASP A 413 7.91 -10.40 12.63
N GLU A 414 8.72 -9.81 13.51
CA GLU A 414 8.38 -8.57 14.22
C GLU A 414 8.21 -7.38 13.25
N TYR A 415 9.13 -7.20 12.29
CA TYR A 415 9.07 -6.14 11.27
C TYR A 415 7.78 -6.21 10.44
N ARG A 416 7.38 -7.41 10.02
CA ARG A 416 6.13 -7.62 9.28
C ARG A 416 4.91 -7.36 10.17
N ALA A 417 4.90 -7.88 11.40
CA ALA A 417 3.83 -7.66 12.37
C ALA A 417 3.67 -6.17 12.77
N ALA A 418 4.76 -5.41 12.82
CA ALA A 418 4.77 -3.98 13.05
C ALA A 418 4.31 -3.14 11.83
N GLY A 419 4.10 -3.79 10.68
CA GLY A 419 3.64 -3.14 9.44
C GLY A 419 4.74 -2.42 8.67
N GLY A 420 6.00 -2.82 8.84
CA GLY A 420 7.16 -2.25 8.16
C GLY A 420 7.27 -2.63 6.68
N LYS A 421 6.73 -3.80 6.28
CA LYS A 421 6.68 -4.25 4.88
C LYS A 421 5.68 -3.40 4.08
N VAL A 422 6.11 -2.87 2.94
CA VAL A 422 5.19 -2.28 1.96
C VAL A 422 4.36 -3.41 1.36
N SER A 423 3.04 -3.35 1.52
CA SER A 423 2.12 -4.36 0.99
C SER A 423 0.94 -3.71 0.28
N PHE A 424 0.50 -4.34 -0.82
CA PHE A 424 -0.71 -3.98 -1.54
C PHE A 424 -1.70 -5.13 -1.38
N PHE A 425 -2.87 -4.86 -0.81
CA PHE A 425 -3.93 -5.85 -0.68
C PHE A 425 -5.20 -5.38 -1.39
N SER A 426 -5.95 -6.33 -1.92
CA SER A 426 -7.29 -6.12 -2.45
C SER A 426 -8.16 -7.31 -2.06
N MET A 427 -9.36 -7.05 -1.58
CA MET A 427 -10.34 -8.12 -1.42
C MET A 427 -10.87 -8.54 -2.79
N GLN A 428 -10.95 -9.85 -2.99
CA GLN A 428 -11.46 -10.45 -4.22
C GLN A 428 -12.96 -10.73 -4.08
N SER A 429 -13.67 -10.98 -5.20
CA SER A 429 -15.04 -11.53 -5.15
C SER A 429 -15.03 -12.98 -4.65
N VAL A 430 -16.17 -13.47 -4.19
CA VAL A 430 -16.30 -14.85 -3.69
C VAL A 430 -15.95 -15.85 -4.81
N GLU A 431 -16.40 -15.63 -6.05
CA GLU A 431 -16.15 -16.54 -7.16
C GLU A 431 -14.67 -16.57 -7.56
N LYS A 432 -13.97 -15.43 -7.46
CA LYS A 432 -12.53 -15.38 -7.74
C LYS A 432 -11.76 -16.11 -6.64
N MET A 433 -12.11 -15.87 -5.38
CA MET A 433 -11.52 -16.57 -4.22
C MET A 433 -11.75 -18.08 -4.30
N GLN A 434 -12.99 -18.52 -4.60
CA GLN A 434 -13.31 -19.95 -4.73
C GLN A 434 -12.47 -20.61 -5.84
N ARG A 435 -12.38 -19.98 -7.01
CA ARG A 435 -11.55 -20.50 -8.11
C ARG A 435 -10.08 -20.58 -7.74
N GLU A 436 -9.55 -19.60 -7.00
CA GLU A 436 -8.18 -19.61 -6.52
C GLU A 436 -7.94 -20.76 -5.54
N LEU A 437 -8.84 -20.96 -4.58
CA LEU A 437 -8.79 -22.07 -3.61
C LEU A 437 -8.87 -23.44 -4.30
N GLU A 438 -9.80 -23.61 -5.23
CA GLU A 438 -9.91 -24.84 -6.03
C GLU A 438 -8.66 -25.09 -6.86
N HIS A 439 -8.10 -24.05 -7.48
CA HIS A 439 -6.87 -24.16 -8.24
C HIS A 439 -5.71 -24.59 -7.35
N LYS A 440 -5.54 -23.95 -6.18
CA LYS A 440 -4.53 -24.31 -5.17
C LYS A 440 -4.72 -25.76 -4.66
N ALA A 441 -5.96 -26.21 -4.48
CA ALA A 441 -6.27 -27.59 -4.07
C ALA A 441 -5.96 -28.63 -5.15
N LYS A 442 -6.32 -28.35 -6.42
CA LYS A 442 -6.19 -29.27 -7.56
C LYS A 442 -4.77 -29.31 -8.15
N THR A 443 -4.07 -28.18 -8.20
CA THR A 443 -2.76 -28.13 -8.88
C THR A 443 -1.60 -28.54 -7.97
N GLY A 444 -1.25 -29.82 -8.07
CA GLY A 444 0.07 -30.36 -7.71
C GLY A 444 1.00 -30.64 -8.89
N LYS A 445 0.51 -30.59 -10.15
CA LYS A 445 1.29 -30.87 -11.36
C LYS A 445 1.65 -29.59 -12.11
N VAL A 446 2.80 -29.07 -11.71
CA VAL A 446 3.92 -28.68 -12.56
C VAL A 446 3.79 -29.01 -14.04
N THR A 447 3.57 -27.97 -14.84
CA THR A 447 4.15 -27.65 -16.18
C THR A 447 3.65 -26.23 -16.55
N LEU A 448 4.44 -25.43 -17.31
CA LEU A 448 4.67 -23.95 -17.19
C LEU A 448 5.58 -23.53 -16.01
N ARG A 449 6.17 -24.53 -15.35
CA ARG A 449 6.89 -24.47 -14.08
C ARG A 449 8.13 -23.59 -14.12
N ASP A 450 8.92 -23.62 -15.18
CA ASP A 450 10.26 -23.02 -15.13
C ASP A 450 10.22 -21.51 -15.38
N PHE A 451 9.34 -21.04 -16.27
CA PHE A 451 9.20 -19.61 -16.54
C PHE A 451 8.49 -18.86 -15.39
N ARG A 452 7.40 -19.41 -14.84
CA ARG A 452 6.71 -18.76 -13.70
C ARG A 452 7.48 -18.89 -12.39
N ARG A 453 8.25 -19.97 -12.18
CA ARG A 453 9.17 -20.04 -11.03
C ARG A 453 10.37 -19.14 -11.20
N LEU A 454 10.88 -18.95 -12.42
CA LEU A 454 11.90 -17.95 -12.67
C LEU A 454 11.34 -16.55 -12.38
N LEU A 455 10.13 -16.23 -12.86
CA LEU A 455 9.48 -14.95 -12.56
C LEU A 455 9.21 -14.76 -11.06
N HIS A 456 8.63 -15.75 -10.35
CA HIS A 456 8.44 -15.68 -8.90
C HIS A 456 9.76 -15.71 -8.12
N ALA A 457 10.79 -16.38 -8.64
CA ALA A 457 12.13 -16.34 -8.07
C ALA A 457 12.73 -14.93 -8.20
N VAL A 458 12.57 -14.30 -9.35
CA VAL A 458 13.00 -12.93 -9.63
C VAL A 458 12.19 -11.93 -8.78
N GLU A 459 10.87 -12.08 -8.67
CA GLU A 459 10.01 -11.25 -7.80
C GLU A 459 10.38 -11.41 -6.31
N GLY A 460 10.59 -12.64 -5.84
CA GLY A 460 10.99 -12.92 -4.46
C GLY A 460 12.41 -12.40 -4.14
N VAL A 461 13.34 -12.49 -5.09
CA VAL A 461 14.68 -11.90 -4.97
C VAL A 461 14.61 -10.38 -5.01
N ASN A 462 13.78 -9.78 -5.86
CA ASN A 462 13.56 -8.33 -5.91
C ASN A 462 12.98 -7.81 -4.61
N ALA A 463 11.94 -8.48 -4.10
CA ALA A 463 11.34 -8.16 -2.81
C ALA A 463 12.36 -8.32 -1.67
N ALA A 464 13.22 -9.35 -1.71
CA ALA A 464 14.27 -9.57 -0.73
C ALA A 464 15.36 -8.48 -0.78
N VAL A 465 15.81 -8.06 -1.97
CA VAL A 465 16.78 -6.96 -2.13
C VAL A 465 16.20 -5.64 -1.61
N GLU A 466 14.97 -5.27 -2.03
CA GLU A 466 14.33 -4.01 -1.64
C GLU A 466 14.07 -3.97 -0.12
N ASN A 467 13.60 -5.07 0.47
CA ASN A 467 13.26 -5.13 1.89
C ASN A 467 14.45 -5.42 2.80
N ALA A 468 15.58 -5.97 2.31
CA ALA A 468 16.74 -6.27 3.14
C ALA A 468 17.33 -5.01 3.80
N VAL A 469 17.33 -3.88 3.09
CA VAL A 469 17.78 -2.60 3.65
C VAL A 469 16.83 -2.08 4.74
N ARG A 470 15.51 -2.20 4.50
CA ARG A 470 14.49 -1.83 5.49
C ARG A 470 14.57 -2.72 6.73
N LEU A 471 14.70 -4.04 6.55
CA LEU A 471 14.80 -4.99 7.66
C LEU A 471 16.10 -4.84 8.46
N SER A 472 17.24 -4.69 7.80
CA SER A 472 18.52 -4.43 8.49
C SER A 472 18.49 -3.10 9.24
N THR A 473 17.84 -2.07 8.69
CA THR A 473 17.61 -0.80 9.40
C THR A 473 16.67 -0.97 10.58
N TYR A 474 15.56 -1.68 10.40
CA TYR A 474 14.63 -1.99 11.49
C TYR A 474 15.37 -2.68 12.65
N LYS A 475 16.09 -3.75 12.35
CA LYS A 475 16.91 -4.50 13.32
C LYS A 475 17.91 -3.58 14.02
N ALA A 476 18.64 -2.75 13.28
CA ALA A 476 19.63 -1.85 13.86
C ALA A 476 19.01 -0.77 14.75
N LEU A 477 17.80 -0.29 14.45
CA LEU A 477 17.03 0.62 15.31
C LEU A 477 16.50 -0.08 16.56
N ARG A 478 15.99 -1.31 16.43
CA ARG A 478 15.50 -2.13 17.54
C ARG A 478 16.62 -2.44 18.55
N ASP A 479 17.81 -2.79 18.06
CA ASP A 479 19.02 -3.01 18.89
C ASP A 479 19.42 -1.74 19.68
N ARG A 480 18.97 -0.56 19.24
CA ARG A 480 19.22 0.75 19.89
C ARG A 480 18.09 1.20 20.80
N GLY A 481 17.09 0.35 21.04
CA GLY A 481 15.96 0.62 21.91
C GLY A 481 14.84 1.43 21.28
N VAL A 482 14.87 1.66 19.96
CA VAL A 482 13.73 2.28 19.25
C VAL A 482 12.56 1.30 19.26
N PRO A 483 11.35 1.66 19.69
CA PRO A 483 10.20 0.75 19.71
C PRO A 483 9.82 0.22 18.32
N ALA A 484 9.14 -0.94 18.29
CA ALA A 484 8.76 -1.63 17.05
C ALA A 484 7.98 -0.75 16.07
N GLN A 485 6.95 -0.05 16.56
CA GLN A 485 6.10 0.82 15.72
C GLN A 485 6.89 2.01 15.16
N ASP A 486 7.80 2.59 15.93
CA ASP A 486 8.63 3.71 15.50
C ASP A 486 9.69 3.27 14.50
N ALA A 487 10.33 2.12 14.74
CA ALA A 487 11.25 1.52 13.78
C ALA A 487 10.52 1.21 12.47
N ALA A 488 9.29 0.66 12.51
CA ALA A 488 8.45 0.41 11.34
C ALA A 488 8.08 1.72 10.62
N TYR A 489 7.75 2.78 11.34
CA TYR A 489 7.49 4.10 10.76
C TYR A 489 8.73 4.65 10.04
N VAL A 490 9.90 4.60 10.68
CA VAL A 490 11.18 5.06 10.11
C VAL A 490 11.51 4.29 8.82
N VAL A 491 11.44 2.95 8.82
CA VAL A 491 11.82 2.15 7.66
C VAL A 491 10.89 2.33 6.47
N ARG A 492 9.61 2.64 6.71
CA ARG A 492 8.65 3.05 5.67
C ARG A 492 8.96 4.42 5.06
N ASN A 493 9.78 5.24 5.72
CA ASN A 493 10.20 6.55 5.22
C ASN A 493 11.60 6.53 4.57
N LEU A 494 12.28 5.38 4.52
CA LEU A 494 13.64 5.29 3.98
C LEU A 494 13.68 5.33 2.46
N THR A 495 12.65 4.82 1.82
CA THR A 495 12.49 4.83 0.37
C THR A 495 11.05 5.21 0.04
N VAL A 496 10.74 5.37 -1.25
CA VAL A 496 9.39 5.74 -1.68
C VAL A 496 8.39 4.68 -1.19
N ASP A 497 7.36 5.13 -0.47
CA ASP A 497 6.24 4.30 -0.07
C ASP A 497 5.08 4.53 -1.05
N PHE A 498 4.83 3.56 -1.91
CA PHE A 498 3.77 3.64 -2.92
C PHE A 498 2.35 3.60 -2.31
N ASN A 499 2.19 3.12 -1.07
CA ASN A 499 0.91 3.18 -0.36
C ASN A 499 0.60 4.59 0.14
N ARG A 500 1.64 5.37 0.44
CA ARG A 500 1.51 6.75 0.89
C ARG A 500 1.15 7.64 -0.29
N LYS A 501 0.02 8.33 -0.24
CA LYS A 501 -0.35 9.32 -1.25
C LYS A 501 -1.18 10.42 -0.59
N GLY A 502 -1.09 11.64 -1.08
CA GLY A 502 -1.96 12.73 -0.66
C GLY A 502 -3.40 12.59 -1.17
N GLU A 503 -4.22 13.57 -0.83
CA GLU A 503 -5.61 13.73 -1.30
C GLU A 503 -5.68 13.73 -2.84
N TRP A 504 -4.81 14.52 -3.47
CA TRP A 504 -4.74 14.64 -4.94
C TRP A 504 -3.91 13.54 -5.61
N GLY A 505 -3.28 12.65 -4.83
CA GLY A 505 -2.32 11.69 -5.35
C GLY A 505 -2.91 10.68 -6.33
N THR A 506 -4.21 10.35 -6.24
CA THR A 506 -4.87 9.44 -7.18
C THR A 506 -5.01 10.06 -8.57
N THR A 507 -5.56 11.28 -8.66
CA THR A 507 -5.73 12.01 -9.93
C THR A 507 -4.39 12.41 -10.52
N ALA A 508 -3.46 12.88 -9.69
CA ALA A 508 -2.14 13.27 -10.15
C ALA A 508 -1.31 12.08 -10.67
N ASN A 509 -1.34 10.91 -10.01
CA ASN A 509 -0.67 9.70 -10.52
C ASN A 509 -1.29 9.14 -11.81
N ALA A 510 -2.57 9.44 -12.09
CA ALA A 510 -3.21 9.04 -13.33
C ALA A 510 -2.75 9.92 -14.52
N LEU A 511 -2.33 11.15 -14.25
CA LEU A 511 -1.81 12.07 -15.26
C LEU A 511 -0.28 11.99 -15.39
N TRP A 512 0.44 11.87 -14.28
CA TRP A 512 1.90 11.79 -14.23
C TRP A 512 2.33 10.50 -13.54
N LEU A 513 2.97 9.60 -14.28
CA LEU A 513 3.58 8.39 -13.75
C LEU A 513 4.60 8.76 -12.67
N PHE A 514 4.63 7.98 -11.59
CA PHE A 514 5.51 8.19 -10.44
C PHE A 514 5.38 9.55 -9.75
N PHE A 515 4.34 10.36 -10.00
CA PHE A 515 4.10 11.66 -9.36
C PHE A 515 4.32 11.59 -7.84
N ASN A 516 3.71 10.62 -7.19
CA ASN A 516 3.82 10.41 -5.76
C ASN A 516 5.26 10.10 -5.30
N ALA A 517 6.02 9.34 -6.09
CA ALA A 517 7.43 9.06 -5.82
C ALA A 517 8.28 10.34 -5.92
N SER A 518 8.04 11.16 -6.95
CA SER A 518 8.76 12.42 -7.17
C SER A 518 8.55 13.41 -6.03
N VAL A 519 7.29 13.59 -5.59
CA VAL A 519 6.98 14.49 -4.46
C VAL A 519 7.59 13.96 -3.17
N GLN A 520 7.58 12.64 -2.94
CA GLN A 520 8.22 12.02 -1.76
C GLN A 520 9.74 12.24 -1.76
N GLY A 521 10.41 12.02 -2.91
CA GLY A 521 11.84 12.29 -3.08
C GLY A 521 12.20 13.77 -2.86
N GLY A 522 11.40 14.70 -3.39
CA GLY A 522 11.58 16.13 -3.17
C GLY A 522 11.48 16.55 -1.70
N ARG A 523 10.52 15.99 -0.94
CA ARG A 523 10.41 16.25 0.52
C ARG A 523 11.60 15.70 1.29
N VAL A 524 12.01 14.48 0.99
CA VAL A 524 13.18 13.86 1.61
C VAL A 524 14.40 14.79 1.44
N MET A 525 14.58 15.35 0.24
CA MET A 525 15.65 16.30 -0.02
C MET A 525 15.51 17.65 0.67
N PHE A 526 14.28 18.18 0.78
CA PHE A 526 14.02 19.35 1.59
C PHE A 526 14.43 19.11 3.05
N ASN A 527 14.02 17.96 3.63
CA ASN A 527 14.34 17.60 5.02
C ASN A 527 15.85 17.36 5.21
N ILE A 528 16.51 16.67 4.29
CA ILE A 528 17.97 16.49 4.31
C ILE A 528 18.65 17.87 4.28
N SER A 529 18.28 18.75 3.34
CA SER A 529 18.89 20.09 3.21
C SER A 529 18.68 20.94 4.45
N LYS A 530 17.45 20.95 5.01
CA LYS A 530 17.11 21.62 6.26
C LYS A 530 17.94 21.08 7.43
N ASN A 531 18.01 19.76 7.61
CA ASN A 531 18.73 19.14 8.71
C ASN A 531 20.26 19.30 8.58
N LEU A 532 20.79 19.17 7.37
CA LEU A 532 22.21 19.41 7.09
C LEU A 532 22.58 20.88 7.27
N ALA A 533 21.69 21.83 6.94
CA ALA A 533 21.91 23.26 7.14
C ALA A 533 22.10 23.64 8.62
N LYS A 534 21.50 22.88 9.55
CA LYS A 534 21.68 23.07 11.01
C LYS A 534 23.13 22.81 11.46
N THR A 535 23.92 22.03 10.71
CA THR A 535 25.29 21.65 11.10
C THR A 535 26.33 22.29 10.19
N LYS A 536 27.53 22.62 10.72
CA LYS A 536 28.64 23.14 9.90
C LYS A 536 29.11 22.13 8.85
N LYS A 537 29.12 20.83 9.21
CA LYS A 537 29.51 19.74 8.30
C LYS A 537 28.48 19.51 7.18
N GLY A 538 27.19 19.57 7.50
CA GLY A 538 26.12 19.42 6.51
C GLY A 538 26.06 20.57 5.51
N ARG A 539 26.21 21.83 5.97
CA ARG A 539 26.35 22.99 5.07
C ARG A 539 27.52 22.83 4.09
N ARG A 540 28.67 22.38 4.59
CA ARG A 540 29.84 22.08 3.74
C ARG A 540 29.54 20.98 2.73
N PHE A 541 28.88 19.90 3.13
CA PHE A 541 28.48 18.83 2.20
C PHE A 541 27.59 19.36 1.07
N VAL A 542 26.52 20.08 1.39
CA VAL A 542 25.60 20.65 0.38
C VAL A 542 26.34 21.59 -0.58
N ALA A 543 27.12 22.53 -0.05
CA ALA A 543 27.90 23.47 -0.86
C ALA A 543 28.94 22.76 -1.73
N THR A 544 29.62 21.74 -1.19
CA THR A 544 30.63 20.97 -1.93
C THR A 544 29.96 20.17 -3.04
N SER A 545 28.81 19.53 -2.82
CA SER A 545 28.10 18.77 -3.86
C SER A 545 27.63 19.66 -5.02
N ILE A 546 27.11 20.85 -4.73
CA ILE A 546 26.73 21.82 -5.77
C ILE A 546 27.97 22.31 -6.51
N ALA A 547 29.04 22.67 -5.80
CA ALA A 547 30.29 23.11 -6.41
C ALA A 547 30.94 22.01 -7.27
N THR A 548 30.91 20.76 -6.83
CA THR A 548 31.40 19.61 -7.61
C THR A 548 30.61 19.48 -8.91
N GLY A 549 29.28 19.58 -8.88
CA GLY A 549 28.48 19.59 -10.11
C GLY A 549 28.92 20.72 -11.05
N PHE A 550 28.96 21.96 -10.56
CA PHE A 550 29.38 23.12 -11.36
C PHE A 550 30.76 22.92 -11.99
N LEU A 551 31.75 22.48 -11.21
CA LEU A 551 33.13 22.28 -11.67
C LEU A 551 33.27 21.11 -12.66
N LEU A 552 32.47 20.05 -12.51
CA LEU A 552 32.45 18.95 -13.45
C LEU A 552 31.84 19.33 -14.80
N ALA A 553 30.79 20.16 -14.81
CA ALA A 553 30.26 20.73 -16.05
C ALA A 553 31.30 21.65 -16.72
N GLU A 554 31.98 22.49 -15.93
CA GLU A 554 33.05 23.36 -16.45
C GLU A 554 34.19 22.54 -17.06
N LEU A 555 34.65 21.52 -16.35
CA LEU A 555 35.67 20.60 -16.85
C LEU A 555 35.19 19.93 -18.13
N ALA A 556 33.95 19.47 -18.18
CA ALA A 556 33.38 18.82 -19.35
C ALA A 556 33.31 19.74 -20.57
N ARG A 557 32.87 20.99 -20.40
CA ARG A 557 32.91 22.00 -21.47
C ARG A 557 34.33 22.21 -21.98
N ALA A 558 35.30 22.33 -21.08
CA ALA A 558 36.71 22.52 -21.44
C ALA A 558 37.33 21.31 -22.15
N THR A 559 37.02 20.08 -21.73
CA THR A 559 37.59 18.85 -22.33
C THR A 559 36.88 18.44 -23.61
N MET A 560 35.56 18.60 -23.69
CA MET A 560 34.76 18.20 -24.85
C MET A 560 34.84 19.22 -25.98
N GLY A 561 34.98 20.50 -25.61
CA GLY A 561 35.00 21.62 -26.54
C GLY A 561 33.66 21.88 -27.21
N LYS A 562 33.72 22.68 -28.28
CA LYS A 562 32.55 23.08 -29.07
C LYS A 562 32.35 22.15 -30.28
N GLY A 563 31.08 21.97 -30.67
CA GLY A 563 30.71 21.30 -31.91
C GLY A 563 30.85 22.21 -33.12
N ASP A 564 30.54 21.67 -34.30
CA ASP A 564 30.63 22.40 -35.58
C ASP A 564 29.70 23.62 -35.65
N ASP A 565 28.66 23.67 -34.82
CA ASP A 565 27.73 24.79 -34.70
C ASP A 565 28.17 25.85 -33.67
N GLY A 566 29.37 25.70 -33.09
CA GLY A 566 29.96 26.64 -32.12
C GLY A 566 29.37 26.57 -30.71
N ARG A 567 28.46 25.62 -30.44
CA ARG A 567 27.91 25.37 -29.10
C ARG A 567 28.70 24.30 -28.37
N ASP A 568 28.73 24.36 -27.04
CA ASP A 568 29.47 23.38 -26.23
C ASP A 568 28.85 21.99 -26.36
N LYS A 569 29.67 20.96 -26.61
CA LYS A 569 29.19 19.57 -26.73
C LYS A 569 28.50 19.06 -25.46
N TRP A 570 28.86 19.61 -24.30
CA TRP A 570 28.18 19.37 -23.02
C TRP A 570 26.67 19.66 -23.08
N ASP A 571 26.25 20.70 -23.81
CA ASP A 571 24.84 21.09 -23.90
C ASP A 571 24.00 20.03 -24.62
N PHE A 572 24.63 19.24 -25.49
CA PHE A 572 24.02 18.13 -26.22
C PHE A 572 24.18 16.78 -25.56
N LEU A 573 24.94 16.70 -24.47
CA LEU A 573 25.07 15.46 -23.72
C LEU A 573 23.69 15.09 -23.17
N ASN A 574 23.36 13.80 -23.25
CA ASN A 574 22.04 13.31 -22.87
C ASN A 574 21.67 13.77 -21.44
N ASP A 575 20.52 14.43 -21.32
CA ASP A 575 20.02 14.95 -20.05
C ASP A 575 19.74 13.85 -19.02
N TYR A 576 19.35 12.65 -19.43
CA TYR A 576 19.24 11.49 -18.53
C TYR A 576 20.59 11.15 -17.89
N THR A 577 21.66 11.14 -18.71
CA THR A 577 23.03 10.89 -18.25
C THR A 577 23.48 11.97 -17.27
N LYS A 578 23.30 13.26 -17.60
CA LYS A 578 23.65 14.38 -16.70
C LYS A 578 22.86 14.34 -15.40
N ARG A 579 21.55 14.07 -15.44
CA ARG A 579 20.66 14.14 -14.27
C ARG A 579 20.84 12.98 -13.28
N ARG A 580 21.36 11.84 -13.72
CA ARG A 580 21.48 10.63 -12.89
C ARG A 580 22.90 10.33 -12.43
N ASN A 581 23.89 11.07 -12.92
CA ASN A 581 25.29 10.75 -12.69
C ASN A 581 26.11 12.00 -12.36
N LEU A 582 27.22 11.81 -11.67
CA LEU A 582 28.36 12.71 -11.84
C LEU A 582 29.04 12.34 -13.16
N VAL A 583 29.16 13.31 -14.06
CA VAL A 583 29.81 13.14 -15.37
C VAL A 583 31.23 13.67 -15.30
N ILE A 584 32.20 12.84 -15.67
CA ILE A 584 33.60 13.20 -15.79
C ILE A 584 33.99 12.97 -17.25
N ALA A 585 34.15 14.05 -18.02
CA ALA A 585 34.66 13.95 -19.38
C ALA A 585 36.19 13.84 -19.37
N TYR A 586 36.73 12.94 -20.18
CA TYR A 586 38.17 12.72 -20.32
C TYR A 586 38.66 12.87 -21.77
N GLY A 587 37.77 13.15 -22.71
CA GLY A 587 38.08 13.34 -24.13
C GLY A 587 37.07 14.23 -24.86
N PRO A 588 37.35 14.52 -26.15
CA PRO A 588 36.58 15.47 -26.95
C PRO A 588 35.27 14.91 -27.52
N ASN A 589 35.03 13.60 -27.42
CA ASN A 589 33.83 12.95 -27.96
C ASN A 589 32.74 12.79 -26.89
N ASN A 590 31.49 12.67 -27.32
CA ASN A 590 30.35 12.52 -26.41
C ASN A 590 30.40 11.22 -25.59
N ASP A 591 31.10 10.20 -26.08
CA ASP A 591 31.28 8.90 -25.41
C ASP A 591 32.51 8.86 -24.50
N ASP A 592 33.37 9.89 -24.53
CA ASP A 592 34.57 9.99 -23.70
C ASP A 592 34.23 10.49 -22.28
N ILE A 593 33.23 9.87 -21.68
CA ILE A 593 32.70 10.21 -20.36
C ILE A 593 32.73 9.01 -19.40
N LEU A 594 33.16 9.25 -18.17
CA LEU A 594 32.97 8.35 -17.04
C LEU A 594 31.78 8.85 -16.22
N THR A 595 30.82 7.96 -15.95
CA THR A 595 29.62 8.29 -15.19
C THR A 595 29.61 7.58 -13.84
N ILE A 596 29.34 8.32 -12.78
CA ILE A 596 29.15 7.78 -11.43
C ILE A 596 27.68 7.95 -11.05
N PRO A 597 26.88 6.88 -10.98
CA PRO A 597 25.45 7.00 -10.70
C PRO A 597 25.19 7.54 -9.30
N LEU A 598 24.29 8.51 -9.22
CA LEU A 598 23.89 9.16 -7.98
C LEU A 598 22.57 8.58 -7.43
N PRO A 599 22.42 8.53 -6.08
CA PRO A 599 21.15 8.17 -5.44
C PRO A 599 20.03 9.13 -5.79
N TYR A 600 18.79 8.61 -5.82
CA TYR A 600 17.60 9.44 -5.99
C TYR A 600 17.51 10.49 -4.88
N GLY A 601 17.26 11.74 -5.27
CA GLY A 601 17.23 12.88 -4.37
C GLY A 601 18.60 13.54 -4.23
N LEU A 602 19.67 12.80 -3.94
CA LEU A 602 21.00 13.39 -3.80
C LEU A 602 21.55 13.94 -5.13
N ASN A 603 21.15 13.37 -6.26
CA ASN A 603 21.45 13.88 -7.59
C ASN A 603 21.01 15.34 -7.81
N ILE A 604 20.01 15.82 -7.07
CA ILE A 604 19.55 17.22 -7.16
C ILE A 604 20.69 18.21 -6.87
N LEU A 605 21.57 17.92 -5.91
CA LEU A 605 22.63 18.85 -5.49
C LEU A 605 23.66 19.14 -6.60
N PRO A 606 24.34 18.13 -7.19
CA PRO A 606 25.21 18.38 -8.33
C PRO A 606 24.44 18.83 -9.58
N ASN A 607 23.18 18.42 -9.78
CA ASN A 607 22.36 18.92 -10.89
C ASN A 607 22.05 20.42 -10.77
N ILE A 608 21.89 20.96 -9.56
CA ILE A 608 21.83 22.42 -9.34
C ILE A 608 23.15 23.06 -9.78
N GLY A 609 24.29 22.42 -9.50
CA GLY A 609 25.60 22.85 -9.99
C GLY A 609 25.68 22.89 -11.51
N TYR A 610 25.24 21.83 -12.19
CA TYR A 610 25.14 21.77 -13.66
C TYR A 610 24.25 22.89 -14.20
N LEU A 611 23.05 23.07 -13.64
CA LEU A 611 22.14 24.14 -14.05
C LEU A 611 22.76 25.54 -13.87
N LEU A 612 23.45 25.78 -12.75
CA LEU A 612 24.11 27.07 -12.51
C LEU A 612 25.25 27.32 -13.51
N ASN A 613 25.96 26.26 -13.91
CA ASN A 613 26.99 26.34 -14.94
C ASN A 613 26.39 26.66 -16.31
N ASP A 614 25.35 25.93 -16.72
CA ASP A 614 24.65 26.14 -17.99
C ASP A 614 24.06 27.55 -18.08
N LEU A 615 23.47 28.05 -16.98
CA LEU A 615 23.00 29.42 -16.89
C LEU A 615 24.15 30.43 -17.04
N ALA A 616 25.27 30.24 -16.34
CA ALA A 616 26.41 31.16 -16.38
C ALA A 616 26.97 31.31 -17.81
N HIS A 617 27.17 30.20 -18.53
CA HIS A 617 27.67 30.23 -19.90
C HIS A 617 26.66 30.79 -20.90
N HIS A 618 25.38 30.44 -20.79
CA HIS A 618 24.35 31.03 -21.65
C HIS A 618 24.16 32.55 -21.44
N TYR A 619 24.39 33.07 -20.22
CA TYR A 619 24.42 34.52 -19.98
C TYR A 619 25.66 35.16 -20.58
N ALA A 620 26.82 34.50 -20.53
CA ALA A 620 28.08 34.98 -21.11
C ALA A 620 28.04 35.03 -22.66
N GLU A 621 27.34 34.10 -23.31
CA GLU A 621 27.18 34.02 -24.77
C GLU A 621 26.09 34.96 -25.34
N GLY A 622 25.54 35.89 -24.55
CA GLY A 622 24.63 36.93 -25.03
C GLY A 622 23.15 36.53 -25.13
N GLY A 623 22.77 35.32 -24.70
CA GLY A 623 21.38 34.84 -24.63
C GLY A 623 20.53 35.47 -23.50
N GLY A 624 21.11 36.39 -22.73
CA GLY A 624 20.55 36.95 -21.49
C GLY A 624 19.50 38.05 -21.64
N LYS A 625 19.06 38.42 -22.85
CA LYS A 625 17.97 39.40 -23.01
C LYS A 625 16.61 38.73 -22.77
N GLY A 626 16.12 38.78 -21.52
CA GLY A 626 14.70 38.54 -21.19
C GLY A 626 14.35 37.31 -20.36
N LYS A 627 15.24 36.80 -19.49
CA LYS A 627 14.86 35.80 -18.47
C LYS A 627 14.97 36.40 -17.06
N SER A 628 13.81 36.63 -16.43
CA SER A 628 13.67 37.19 -15.08
C SER A 628 14.08 36.16 -14.01
N PRO A 629 14.38 36.58 -12.76
CA PRO A 629 14.60 35.69 -11.61
C PRO A 629 13.53 34.59 -11.46
N LEU A 630 12.30 34.86 -11.93
CA LEU A 630 11.20 33.91 -11.98
C LEU A 630 11.50 32.71 -12.90
N LYS A 631 12.16 32.90 -14.07
CA LYS A 631 12.52 31.78 -14.96
C LYS A 631 13.66 30.93 -14.39
N ALA A 632 14.60 31.52 -13.66
CA ALA A 632 15.64 30.77 -12.95
C ALA A 632 15.02 29.95 -11.79
N ALA A 633 14.09 30.54 -11.05
CA ALA A 633 13.32 29.82 -10.04
C ALA A 633 12.46 28.69 -10.64
N VAL A 634 11.83 28.92 -11.79
CA VAL A 634 11.10 27.89 -12.54
C VAL A 634 12.04 26.78 -13.02
N ALA A 635 13.21 27.11 -13.57
CA ALA A 635 14.20 26.12 -13.98
C ALA A 635 14.69 25.28 -12.80
N MET A 636 14.96 25.88 -11.63
CA MET A 636 15.29 25.15 -10.41
C MET A 636 14.16 24.22 -9.96
N LEU A 637 12.90 24.69 -9.99
CA LEU A 637 11.73 23.87 -9.67
C LEU A 637 11.57 22.71 -10.66
N THR A 638 11.79 22.96 -11.95
CA THR A 638 11.78 21.93 -12.99
C THR A 638 12.92 20.93 -12.77
N THR A 639 14.14 21.36 -12.45
CA THR A 639 15.25 20.44 -12.16
C THR A 639 14.98 19.57 -10.95
N VAL A 640 14.37 20.11 -9.88
CA VAL A 640 13.91 19.32 -8.73
C VAL A 640 12.85 18.29 -9.16
N TRP A 641 11.90 18.69 -10.00
CA TRP A 641 10.87 17.81 -10.55
C TRP A 641 11.45 16.68 -11.40
N THR A 642 12.28 17.00 -12.40
CA THR A 642 12.84 16.04 -13.35
C THR A 642 13.93 15.15 -12.73
N SER A 643 14.64 15.63 -11.70
CA SER A 643 15.63 14.82 -10.97
C SER A 643 15.00 13.82 -10.00
N THR A 644 13.76 14.03 -9.58
CA THR A 644 13.01 13.16 -8.66
C THR A 644 12.01 12.25 -9.35
N ASN A 645 11.59 12.59 -10.57
CA ASN A 645 10.76 11.74 -11.42
C ASN A 645 11.63 10.75 -12.23
N PRO A 646 11.40 9.42 -12.14
CA PRO A 646 12.13 8.43 -12.93
C PRO A 646 12.14 8.70 -14.44
N ILE A 647 11.09 9.36 -14.92
CA ILE A 647 10.77 9.61 -16.32
C ILE A 647 11.22 11.00 -16.82
N GLY A 648 11.48 11.95 -15.91
CA GLY A 648 12.13 13.21 -16.29
C GLY A 648 11.26 14.30 -16.94
N ASP A 649 9.95 14.10 -17.13
CA ASP A 649 9.11 15.03 -17.90
C ASP A 649 8.09 15.85 -17.09
N VAL A 650 7.69 17.01 -17.64
CA VAL A 650 6.75 17.99 -17.05
C VAL A 650 5.32 17.85 -17.60
N TYR A 651 5.12 17.19 -18.73
CA TYR A 651 3.82 16.92 -19.34
C TYR A 651 3.19 15.60 -18.83
N PRO A 652 1.87 15.39 -18.99
CA PRO A 652 1.22 14.13 -18.62
C PRO A 652 1.86 12.92 -19.31
N SER A 653 2.10 11.84 -18.56
CA SER A 653 2.82 10.64 -19.03
C SER A 653 2.14 9.91 -20.20
N ILE A 654 0.84 10.15 -20.43
CA ILE A 654 0.16 9.63 -21.63
C ILE A 654 0.65 10.28 -22.92
N LEU A 655 1.09 11.55 -22.86
CA LEU A 655 1.63 12.25 -24.03
C LEU A 655 3.10 11.90 -24.28
N GLN A 656 3.74 11.19 -23.35
CA GLN A 656 5.17 10.94 -23.40
C GLN A 656 5.59 10.16 -24.64
N PRO A 657 4.97 9.03 -25.01
CA PRO A 657 5.36 8.34 -26.24
C PRO A 657 5.21 9.22 -27.50
N ILE A 658 4.21 10.10 -27.54
CA ILE A 658 3.99 11.02 -28.67
C ILE A 658 5.10 12.07 -28.74
N VAL A 659 5.51 12.64 -27.60
CA VAL A 659 6.62 13.59 -27.52
C VAL A 659 7.96 12.92 -27.82
N GLU A 660 8.17 11.72 -27.30
CA GLU A 660 9.39 10.93 -27.51
C GLU A 660 9.57 10.54 -28.99
N ILE A 661 8.50 10.22 -29.71
CA ILE A 661 8.54 9.93 -31.15
C ILE A 661 8.67 11.23 -31.95
N GLY A 662 7.79 12.20 -31.70
CA GLY A 662 7.56 13.34 -32.59
C GLY A 662 8.47 14.54 -32.36
N ILE A 663 9.15 14.63 -31.21
CA ILE A 663 9.93 15.82 -30.83
C ILE A 663 11.39 15.45 -30.53
N THR A 664 11.64 14.45 -29.70
CA THR A 664 13.01 14.14 -29.23
C THR A 664 13.66 12.98 -29.98
N ASN A 665 12.87 12.09 -30.57
CA ASN A 665 13.30 10.80 -31.16
C ASN A 665 14.19 9.97 -30.20
N GLU A 666 13.99 10.13 -28.89
CA GLU A 666 14.73 9.48 -27.82
C GLU A 666 13.77 9.05 -26.71
N ASN A 667 13.96 7.85 -26.18
CA ASN A 667 13.17 7.37 -25.04
C ASN A 667 13.69 7.98 -23.72
N PHE A 668 12.94 7.78 -22.63
CA PHE A 668 13.27 8.27 -21.29
C PHE A 668 14.70 7.95 -20.79
N ALA A 669 15.33 6.88 -21.30
CA ALA A 669 16.68 6.44 -20.94
C ALA A 669 17.75 6.96 -21.92
N GLY A 670 17.35 7.74 -22.93
CA GLY A 670 18.23 8.39 -23.89
C GLY A 670 18.53 7.57 -25.14
N TYR A 671 17.88 6.44 -25.34
CA TYR A 671 18.08 5.62 -26.54
C TYR A 671 17.23 6.15 -27.69
N LYS A 672 17.83 6.25 -28.89
CA LYS A 672 17.11 6.61 -30.11
C LYS A 672 15.95 5.64 -30.36
N ILE A 673 14.80 6.17 -30.74
CA ILE A 673 13.58 5.39 -30.98
C ILE A 673 13.48 5.01 -32.46
N ASN A 674 13.59 6.00 -33.34
CA ASN A 674 13.68 5.82 -34.79
C ASN A 674 15.13 5.97 -35.27
N LYS A 675 15.49 5.20 -36.29
CA LYS A 675 16.72 5.37 -37.06
C LYS A 675 16.70 6.74 -37.73
N GLU A 676 17.84 7.43 -37.72
CA GLU A 676 17.95 8.71 -38.43
C GLU A 676 17.71 8.49 -39.93
N LYS A 677 16.83 9.30 -40.53
CA LYS A 677 16.57 9.25 -41.97
C LYS A 677 17.88 9.59 -42.70
N SER A 678 18.40 8.66 -43.48
CA SER A 678 19.58 8.93 -44.30
C SER A 678 19.22 10.00 -45.34
N PRO A 679 20.07 11.02 -45.53
CA PRO A 679 19.86 12.04 -46.57
C PRO A 679 19.85 11.46 -48.00
N TYR A 680 20.22 10.18 -48.16
CA TYR A 680 20.28 9.47 -49.43
C TYR A 680 19.12 8.49 -49.63
N THR A 681 18.14 8.41 -48.72
CA THR A 681 16.97 7.53 -48.89
C THR A 681 15.95 8.19 -49.84
N PRO A 682 15.65 7.57 -51.00
CA PRO A 682 14.88 8.24 -52.08
C PRO A 682 13.35 8.28 -51.87
N TYR A 683 12.84 7.76 -50.74
CA TYR A 683 11.42 7.78 -50.39
C TYR A 683 11.25 7.82 -48.87
N ASP A 684 10.18 8.47 -48.39
CA ASP A 684 9.82 8.47 -46.97
C ASP A 684 9.34 7.07 -46.57
N LEU A 685 10.15 6.38 -45.75
CA LEU A 685 9.72 5.15 -45.10
C LEU A 685 8.57 5.47 -44.13
N PRO A 686 7.53 4.62 -44.03
CA PRO A 686 6.49 4.74 -43.01
C PRO A 686 7.12 4.77 -41.62
N ASP A 687 6.60 5.60 -40.70
CA ASP A 687 7.18 5.75 -39.36
C ASP A 687 7.38 4.39 -38.66
N SER A 688 6.44 3.45 -38.83
CA SER A 688 6.54 2.07 -38.30
C SER A 688 7.76 1.28 -38.75
N GLU A 689 8.33 1.59 -39.92
CA GLU A 689 9.51 0.91 -40.48
C GLU A 689 10.84 1.58 -40.09
N THR A 690 10.76 2.75 -39.46
CA THR A 690 11.95 3.51 -39.03
C THR A 690 12.46 3.10 -37.64
N TYR A 691 11.73 2.25 -36.91
CA TYR A 691 12.12 1.79 -35.57
C TYR A 691 13.31 0.81 -35.61
N PHE A 692 14.09 0.78 -34.51
CA PHE A 692 15.01 -0.33 -34.24
C PHE A 692 14.20 -1.59 -33.89
N SER A 693 14.68 -2.77 -34.28
CA SER A 693 14.01 -4.05 -34.00
C SER A 693 13.80 -4.32 -32.50
N SER A 694 14.62 -3.70 -31.65
CA SER A 694 14.47 -3.71 -30.18
C SER A 694 13.17 -3.04 -29.69
N TYR A 695 12.48 -2.28 -30.54
CA TYR A 695 11.21 -1.61 -30.23
C TYR A 695 9.98 -2.27 -30.86
N GLU A 696 10.12 -3.39 -31.56
CA GLU A 696 8.97 -4.13 -32.09
C GLU A 696 8.04 -4.59 -30.95
N GLY A 697 6.74 -4.29 -31.08
CA GLY A 697 5.74 -4.57 -30.04
C GLY A 697 5.80 -3.65 -28.80
N SER A 698 6.59 -2.58 -28.88
CA SER A 698 6.61 -1.52 -27.86
C SER A 698 5.53 -0.45 -28.12
N ILE A 699 5.21 0.35 -27.11
CA ILE A 699 4.21 1.42 -27.24
C ILE A 699 4.60 2.45 -28.32
N TRP A 700 5.89 2.71 -28.51
CA TRP A 700 6.35 3.64 -29.53
C TRP A 700 6.07 3.11 -30.94
N HIS A 701 6.35 1.83 -31.15
CA HIS A 701 6.07 1.14 -32.40
C HIS A 701 4.55 1.01 -32.67
N ASP A 702 3.74 0.74 -31.64
CA ASP A 702 2.29 0.62 -31.78
C ASP A 702 1.58 1.95 -32.08
N ILE A 703 2.09 3.07 -31.57
CA ILE A 703 1.57 4.41 -31.88
C ILE A 703 1.86 4.81 -33.34
N ALA A 704 2.98 4.33 -33.90
CA ALA A 704 3.37 4.63 -35.27
C ALA A 704 2.78 3.68 -36.32
N ARG A 705 2.06 2.63 -35.89
CA ARG A 705 1.30 1.79 -36.82
C ARG A 705 0.11 2.59 -37.36
N PRO A 706 -0.11 2.61 -38.69
CA PRO A 706 -1.35 3.17 -39.23
C PRO A 706 -2.52 2.45 -38.57
N SER A 707 -3.46 3.19 -38.00
CA SER A 707 -4.70 2.62 -37.50
C SER A 707 -5.36 1.86 -38.65
N ILE A 708 -5.42 0.53 -38.55
CA ILE A 708 -6.30 -0.25 -39.40
C ILE A 708 -7.71 0.19 -39.00
N ALA A 709 -8.36 0.92 -39.90
CA ALA A 709 -9.75 1.36 -39.78
C ALA A 709 -10.69 0.16 -39.69
#